data_AF-A0A2P6SPA2-F1
#
_entry.id   AF-A0A2P6SPA2-F1
#
_cell.length_a   1.000
_cell.length_b   1.000
_cell.length_c   1.000
_cell.angle_alpha   90.00
_cell.angle_beta   90.00
_cell.angle_gamma   90.00
#
_symmetry.space_group_name_H-M   'P 1'
#
loop_
_entity.id
_entity.type
_entity.pdbx_description
1 polymer ?
#
loop_
_entity_poly.entity_id
_entity_poly.type
_entity_poly.pdbx_seq_one_letter_code
_entity_poly.pdbx_strand_id
1 'polypeptide(L)'
;MAKDIIIGASFVPVSELLSQTVFAMFDTVNSAKEVLIHKESFKVFTTYLEKTSSILKELSKKNIEHSEGLVNALEIINREVEVAKHLALDCRKKNKVYLLINCRKILKALESSTKDIGRALSLLSLPSLDVSLGINNQISNLCKNMLAAEYRAAVAEEEILEKIEQGIQEGNDNLSHTNDLLLRIAETLGISNEHSELKKEFKEFKRELDDTNMRKGSEEDLQMEQICHIIALLEKTNANTTAEDKVNGYSERRVSLGRQPLEPLQQFYCPLTQEIMVDPVETSSQQTFERSGIEKWFAEGKNLCPLTDIPLDTSVLRPNKALKRSIEEWKNRNTMIIIASVKPTLQSSEEQEVLQSLDKLQNLCLESDVHQEWVIMEDYIPVLIGLLGTKNREIRKNALAILSILAKDSEENKEKITAVDNALEAIVRSLARQSGESKVALQLLLELSRSSIARDLMGKVQGCILLLGTMLSSEDDQVTGYAIELLENLSCIDQNVIQMARANYFKPLLKLLSSGPEEVKMVMAGTLSEIELTDHNKLSIVKDGALGPLLELLSNGDLEKRKVGVKALLHLSSLPQNGLEMIRKGAVGPLFELLYSHSLSSPALREQVAETIMHLAISTTTQEAAEDQVSLLDSEEDIFKLFSLISLTGPDIQRSILKTFHAMCQSFSGLDIRIKLRQLSAVQVLVQLSEADNSTVRANAIKLFSCLTEDGDDSTFLEHISQRCIDSLLRIIKSSSDVEEIAAAMGIIANLPKDHPQITHWLLDAEALHIIWTCLSDGNRDASYRRQLVENAVGALCHFTVASNQEWQKKVAEAGIIPVLVQLLASGTALTKQNAAISLKQLSESSKSLSKPIKHGIFLCCFSAPEPGCPAHLGICTVESSFCLVKAKALDPLVRMLGEADVEACEASLDALLTLIDGERLEQGGKVLDEAKAIGPIVKLLSSQSARLQRKSLMALERIFQVNELTLKYGTLAHMALVDIAQKKNSDMKSLAAKVLGQLGVLGKQSSYF
;
A
#
# COMPACT_ATOMS: atom_id res chain seq x y z
N MET A 1 -59.55 -14.46 -66.57
CA MET A 1 -60.07 -14.67 -67.93
C MET A 1 -58.98 -15.35 -68.75
N ALA A 2 -59.18 -16.62 -69.10
CA ALA A 2 -58.69 -17.32 -70.30
C ALA A 2 -58.90 -18.82 -70.05
N LYS A 3 -59.93 -19.35 -70.69
CA LYS A 3 -60.29 -20.76 -70.79
C LYS A 3 -59.42 -21.44 -71.87
N ASP A 4 -59.32 -22.76 -71.74
CA ASP A 4 -59.15 -23.73 -72.81
C ASP A 4 -57.93 -23.59 -73.72
N ILE A 5 -56.86 -24.32 -73.38
CA ILE A 5 -56.03 -24.98 -74.40
C ILE A 5 -55.90 -26.47 -74.00
N ILE A 6 -56.69 -27.27 -74.70
CA ILE A 6 -56.56 -28.71 -74.82
C ILE A 6 -55.16 -28.98 -75.38
N ILE A 7 -54.25 -29.50 -74.55
CA ILE A 7 -52.98 -30.05 -75.03
C ILE A 7 -53.31 -31.43 -75.61
N GLY A 8 -53.36 -31.51 -76.95
CA GLY A 8 -53.28 -32.78 -77.64
C GLY A 8 -52.01 -33.49 -77.19
N ALA A 9 -52.16 -34.73 -76.73
CA ALA A 9 -51.08 -35.62 -76.36
C ALA A 9 -50.13 -35.82 -77.54
N SER A 10 -49.13 -34.95 -77.67
CA SER A 10 -47.90 -35.29 -78.36
C SER A 10 -47.26 -36.40 -77.52
N PHE A 11 -47.19 -37.62 -78.07
CA PHE A 11 -46.41 -38.71 -77.49
C PHE A 11 -44.95 -38.24 -77.40
N VAL A 12 -44.60 -37.55 -76.32
CA VAL A 12 -43.21 -37.25 -75.98
C VAL A 12 -42.57 -38.61 -75.74
N PRO A 13 -41.52 -38.99 -76.48
CA PRO A 13 -40.82 -40.24 -76.25
C PRO A 13 -40.44 -40.34 -74.78
N VAL A 14 -40.64 -41.50 -74.16
CA VAL A 14 -40.31 -41.74 -72.75
C VAL A 14 -38.84 -41.36 -72.43
N SER A 15 -37.93 -41.49 -73.40
CA SER A 15 -36.54 -41.05 -73.32
C SER A 15 -36.38 -39.52 -73.19
N GLU A 16 -37.24 -38.74 -73.84
CA GLU A 16 -37.27 -37.28 -73.75
C GLU A 16 -37.89 -36.83 -72.41
N LEU A 17 -38.97 -37.47 -71.96
CA LEU A 17 -39.56 -37.26 -70.62
C LEU A 17 -38.57 -37.58 -69.50
N LEU A 18 -37.83 -38.68 -69.61
CA LEU A 18 -36.75 -39.04 -68.66
C LEU A 18 -35.65 -37.97 -68.64
N SER A 19 -35.23 -37.48 -69.81
CA SER A 19 -34.19 -36.46 -69.93
C SER A 19 -34.65 -35.11 -69.35
N GLN A 20 -35.90 -34.72 -69.61
CA GLN A 20 -36.51 -33.52 -69.03
C GLN A 20 -36.63 -33.62 -67.51
N THR A 21 -37.05 -34.78 -66.98
CA THR A 21 -37.16 -35.03 -65.54
C THR A 21 -35.80 -34.96 -64.85
N VAL A 22 -34.78 -35.58 -65.44
CA VAL A 22 -33.40 -35.53 -64.96
C VAL A 22 -32.86 -34.10 -64.96
N PHE A 23 -33.18 -33.30 -65.98
CA PHE A 23 -32.79 -31.89 -66.06
C PHE A 23 -33.51 -31.04 -64.99
N ALA A 24 -34.82 -31.20 -64.84
CA ALA A 24 -35.61 -30.50 -63.81
C ALA A 24 -35.10 -30.82 -62.39
N MET A 25 -34.72 -32.08 -62.13
CA MET A 25 -34.08 -32.46 -60.87
C MET A 25 -32.74 -31.77 -60.65
N PHE A 26 -31.90 -31.68 -61.67
CA PHE A 26 -30.60 -31.03 -61.57
C PHE A 26 -30.75 -29.52 -61.29
N ASP A 27 -31.67 -28.85 -61.98
CA ASP A 27 -31.97 -27.44 -61.77
C ASP A 27 -32.53 -27.17 -60.37
N THR A 28 -33.39 -28.07 -59.89
CA THR A 28 -33.94 -28.03 -58.52
C THR A 28 -32.86 -28.25 -57.46
N VAL A 29 -31.94 -29.20 -57.69
CA VAL A 29 -30.79 -29.45 -56.80
C VAL A 29 -29.89 -28.22 -56.71
N ASN A 30 -29.62 -27.54 -57.84
CA ASN A 30 -28.84 -26.30 -57.83
C ASN A 30 -29.56 -25.19 -57.06
N SER A 31 -30.86 -25.02 -57.33
CA SER A 31 -31.70 -24.03 -56.62
C SER A 31 -31.74 -24.29 -55.12
N ALA A 32 -31.85 -25.56 -54.70
CA ALA A 32 -31.87 -25.99 -53.30
C ALA A 32 -30.51 -25.85 -52.60
N LYS A 33 -29.39 -26.09 -53.29
CA LYS A 33 -28.02 -25.90 -52.74
C LYS A 33 -27.70 -24.43 -52.44
N GLU A 34 -28.34 -23.50 -53.16
CA GLU A 34 -28.18 -22.06 -52.96
C GLU A 34 -29.05 -21.50 -51.82
N VAL A 35 -29.87 -22.32 -51.16
CA VAL A 35 -30.68 -21.91 -50.01
C VAL A 35 -29.79 -21.76 -48.76
N LEU A 36 -29.86 -20.60 -48.11
CA LEU A 36 -29.00 -20.26 -46.98
C LEU A 36 -29.56 -20.68 -45.61
N ILE A 37 -30.82 -21.10 -45.54
CA ILE A 37 -31.54 -21.46 -44.30
C ILE A 37 -32.00 -22.92 -44.39
N HIS A 38 -32.10 -23.61 -43.24
CA HIS A 38 -32.38 -25.05 -43.15
C HIS A 38 -31.46 -25.92 -44.05
N LYS A 39 -30.17 -25.55 -44.12
CA LYS A 39 -29.17 -26.17 -45.03
C LYS A 39 -29.10 -27.70 -44.91
N GLU A 40 -29.26 -28.26 -43.71
CA GLU A 40 -29.23 -29.71 -43.52
C GLU A 40 -30.44 -30.41 -44.15
N SER A 41 -31.64 -29.85 -43.97
CA SER A 41 -32.87 -30.33 -44.58
C SER A 41 -32.81 -30.28 -46.11
N PHE A 42 -32.41 -29.14 -46.68
CA PHE A 42 -32.24 -29.04 -48.13
C PHE A 42 -31.13 -29.96 -48.64
N LYS A 43 -30.04 -30.16 -47.89
CA LYS A 43 -28.96 -31.11 -48.26
C LYS A 43 -29.46 -32.55 -48.30
N VAL A 44 -30.22 -32.98 -47.29
CA VAL A 44 -30.86 -34.31 -47.27
C VAL A 44 -31.78 -34.48 -48.48
N PHE A 45 -32.63 -33.49 -48.74
CA PHE A 45 -33.53 -33.48 -49.90
C PHE A 45 -32.76 -33.58 -51.23
N THR A 46 -31.71 -32.77 -51.43
CA THR A 46 -30.89 -32.83 -52.65
C THR A 46 -30.19 -34.17 -52.82
N THR A 47 -29.78 -34.81 -51.72
CA THR A 47 -29.16 -36.15 -51.76
C THR A 47 -30.15 -37.19 -52.28
N TYR A 48 -31.44 -37.09 -51.91
CA TYR A 48 -32.48 -37.94 -52.47
C TYR A 48 -32.72 -37.65 -53.95
N LEU A 49 -32.84 -36.38 -54.34
CA LEU A 49 -33.01 -36.01 -55.76
C LEU A 49 -31.83 -36.46 -56.63
N GLU A 50 -30.59 -36.34 -56.17
CA GLU A 50 -29.40 -36.79 -56.90
C GLU A 50 -29.39 -38.31 -57.10
N LYS A 51 -29.76 -39.07 -56.06
CA LYS A 51 -29.90 -40.54 -56.15
C LYS A 51 -31.03 -40.93 -57.11
N THR A 52 -32.17 -40.23 -57.04
CA THR A 52 -33.29 -40.41 -57.97
C THR A 52 -32.86 -40.12 -59.40
N SER A 53 -32.16 -39.00 -59.63
CA SER A 53 -31.63 -38.61 -60.94
C SER A 53 -30.66 -39.65 -61.50
N SER A 54 -29.79 -40.23 -60.66
CA SER A 54 -28.87 -41.30 -61.07
C SER A 54 -29.63 -42.54 -61.56
N ILE A 55 -30.67 -42.96 -60.83
CA ILE A 55 -31.52 -44.09 -61.22
C ILE A 55 -32.23 -43.79 -62.54
N LEU A 56 -32.82 -42.61 -62.70
CA LEU A 56 -33.51 -42.22 -63.94
C LEU A 56 -32.54 -42.15 -65.14
N LYS A 57 -31.28 -41.71 -64.94
CA LYS A 57 -30.22 -41.74 -65.97
C LYS A 57 -29.78 -43.14 -66.36
N GLU A 58 -29.79 -44.09 -65.43
CA GLU A 58 -29.51 -45.49 -65.76
C GLU A 58 -30.68 -46.12 -66.52
N LEU A 59 -31.92 -45.78 -66.16
CA LEU A 59 -33.12 -46.20 -66.88
C LEU A 59 -33.17 -45.62 -68.30
N SER A 60 -32.72 -44.38 -68.51
CA SER A 60 -32.69 -43.75 -69.84
C SER A 60 -31.67 -44.39 -70.82
N LYS A 61 -30.70 -45.15 -70.31
CA LYS A 61 -29.73 -45.91 -71.13
C LYS A 61 -30.27 -47.24 -71.63
N LYS A 62 -31.43 -47.69 -71.11
CA LYS A 62 -32.10 -48.90 -71.54
C LYS A 62 -33.20 -48.54 -72.56
N ASN A 63 -33.35 -49.33 -73.61
CA ASN A 63 -34.49 -49.23 -74.53
C ASN A 63 -35.73 -49.78 -73.83
N ILE A 64 -36.38 -48.95 -73.02
CA ILE A 64 -37.58 -49.31 -72.27
C ILE A 64 -38.80 -49.08 -73.17
N GLU A 65 -39.62 -50.12 -73.36
CA GLU A 65 -40.91 -50.01 -74.06
C GLU A 65 -41.91 -49.18 -73.24
N HIS A 66 -42.84 -48.50 -73.92
CA HIS A 66 -43.77 -47.55 -73.32
C HIS A 66 -44.64 -48.21 -72.23
N SER A 67 -44.38 -47.90 -70.96
CA SER A 67 -45.19 -48.36 -69.82
C SER A 67 -45.96 -47.19 -69.22
N GLU A 68 -47.29 -47.32 -69.11
CA GLU A 68 -48.18 -46.30 -68.53
C GLU A 68 -47.79 -45.97 -67.07
N GLY A 69 -47.32 -46.96 -66.31
CA GLY A 69 -46.83 -46.76 -64.94
C GLY A 69 -45.54 -45.92 -64.86
N LEU A 70 -44.66 -46.03 -65.86
CA LEU A 70 -43.44 -45.21 -65.95
C LEU A 70 -43.77 -43.75 -66.27
N VAL A 71 -44.72 -43.49 -67.18
CA VAL A 71 -45.17 -42.13 -67.52
C VAL A 71 -45.79 -41.45 -66.30
N ASN A 72 -46.71 -42.13 -65.61
CA ASN A 72 -47.37 -41.60 -64.41
C ASN A 72 -46.35 -41.31 -63.29
N ALA A 73 -45.39 -42.21 -63.06
CA ALA A 73 -44.31 -41.97 -62.10
C ALA A 73 -43.49 -40.72 -62.46
N LEU A 74 -43.14 -40.52 -63.73
CA LEU A 74 -42.37 -39.36 -64.19
C LEU A 74 -43.17 -38.05 -64.10
N GLU A 75 -44.48 -38.08 -64.35
CA GLU A 75 -45.36 -36.91 -64.19
C GLU A 75 -45.44 -36.47 -62.73
N ILE A 76 -45.65 -37.40 -61.79
CA ILE A 76 -45.68 -37.10 -60.36
C ILE A 76 -44.32 -36.55 -59.91
N ILE A 77 -43.23 -37.19 -60.32
CA ILE A 77 -41.88 -36.74 -60.01
C ILE A 77 -41.64 -35.32 -60.53
N ASN A 78 -41.98 -35.02 -61.79
CA ASN A 78 -41.81 -33.68 -62.35
C ASN A 78 -42.61 -32.63 -61.59
N ARG A 79 -43.86 -32.93 -61.24
CA ARG A 79 -44.71 -32.01 -60.48
C ARG A 79 -44.08 -31.67 -59.12
N GLU A 80 -43.66 -32.68 -58.38
CA GLU A 80 -43.09 -32.49 -57.04
C GLU A 80 -41.69 -31.86 -57.07
N VAL A 81 -40.90 -32.13 -58.13
CA VAL A 81 -39.63 -31.45 -58.39
C VAL A 81 -39.86 -29.96 -58.65
N GLU A 82 -40.87 -29.59 -59.44
CA GLU A 82 -41.21 -28.17 -59.66
C GLU A 82 -41.76 -27.47 -58.40
N VAL A 83 -42.57 -28.15 -57.59
CA VAL A 83 -43.00 -27.63 -56.28
C VAL A 83 -41.79 -27.35 -55.37
N ALA A 84 -40.86 -28.30 -55.29
CA ALA A 84 -39.65 -28.14 -54.48
C ALA A 84 -38.72 -27.04 -55.03
N LYS A 85 -38.65 -26.87 -56.35
CA LYS A 85 -37.91 -25.78 -57.00
C LYS A 85 -38.49 -24.42 -56.65
N HIS A 86 -39.81 -24.25 -56.75
CA HIS A 86 -40.49 -23.02 -56.34
C HIS A 86 -40.25 -22.71 -54.87
N LEU A 87 -40.36 -23.72 -53.99
CA LEU A 87 -40.08 -23.57 -52.58
C LEU A 87 -38.62 -23.11 -52.32
N ALA A 88 -37.64 -23.71 -53.01
CA ALA A 88 -36.25 -23.31 -52.91
C ALA A 88 -36.01 -21.86 -53.40
N LEU A 89 -36.67 -21.45 -54.48
CA LEU A 89 -36.59 -20.07 -55.00
C LEU A 89 -37.23 -19.06 -54.05
N ASP A 90 -38.34 -19.41 -53.41
CA ASP A 90 -38.98 -18.55 -52.41
C ASP A 90 -38.10 -18.40 -51.16
N CYS A 91 -37.47 -19.50 -50.71
CA CYS A 91 -36.52 -19.48 -49.60
C CYS A 91 -35.27 -18.63 -49.86
N ARG A 92 -34.96 -18.32 -51.13
CA ARG A 92 -33.84 -17.44 -51.51
C ARG A 92 -34.21 -15.96 -51.54
N LYS A 93 -35.48 -15.65 -51.77
CA LYS A 93 -35.95 -14.27 -52.01
C LYS A 93 -36.51 -13.60 -50.76
N LYS A 94 -37.04 -14.39 -49.81
CA LYS A 94 -37.75 -13.89 -48.64
C LYS A 94 -36.81 -13.52 -47.50
N ASN A 95 -37.24 -12.56 -46.68
CA ASN A 95 -36.51 -12.12 -45.49
C ASN A 95 -36.29 -13.28 -44.48
N LYS A 96 -35.17 -13.26 -43.74
CA LYS A 96 -34.82 -14.29 -42.75
C LYS A 96 -35.90 -14.49 -41.67
N VAL A 97 -36.55 -13.42 -41.24
CA VAL A 97 -37.63 -13.45 -40.25
C VAL A 97 -38.88 -14.15 -40.80
N TYR A 98 -39.20 -13.91 -42.08
CA TYR A 98 -40.29 -14.59 -42.76
C TYR A 98 -40.06 -16.10 -42.84
N LEU A 99 -38.82 -16.51 -43.08
CA LEU A 99 -38.44 -17.91 -43.18
C LEU A 99 -38.49 -18.62 -41.83
N LEU A 100 -38.12 -17.94 -40.74
CA LEU A 100 -38.27 -18.45 -39.38
C LEU A 100 -39.73 -18.74 -39.03
N ILE A 101 -40.64 -17.78 -39.29
CA ILE A 101 -42.08 -17.94 -38.99
C ILE A 101 -42.69 -19.07 -39.83
N ASN A 102 -42.19 -19.29 -41.04
CA ASN A 102 -42.69 -20.31 -41.96
C ASN A 102 -41.86 -21.61 -41.95
N CYS A 103 -40.93 -21.79 -41.00
CA CYS A 103 -40.01 -22.93 -41.00
C CYS A 103 -40.76 -24.27 -40.98
N ARG A 104 -41.78 -24.41 -40.11
CA ARG A 104 -42.63 -25.60 -39.99
C ARG A 104 -43.36 -25.91 -41.31
N LYS A 105 -43.84 -24.89 -42.03
CA LYS A 105 -44.52 -25.03 -43.32
C LYS A 105 -43.56 -25.44 -44.44
N ILE A 106 -42.38 -24.83 -44.50
CA ILE A 106 -41.33 -25.13 -45.49
C ILE A 106 -40.85 -26.58 -45.34
N LEU A 107 -40.57 -27.01 -44.11
CA LEU A 107 -40.10 -28.36 -43.83
C LEU A 107 -41.17 -29.42 -44.14
N LYS A 108 -42.44 -29.14 -43.81
CA LYS A 108 -43.56 -30.02 -44.15
C LYS A 108 -43.77 -30.14 -45.66
N ALA A 109 -43.57 -29.06 -46.41
CA ALA A 109 -43.63 -29.09 -47.87
C ALA A 109 -42.49 -29.94 -48.48
N LEU A 110 -41.25 -29.77 -47.99
CA LEU A 110 -40.12 -30.63 -48.38
C LEU A 110 -40.36 -32.11 -48.05
N GLU A 111 -40.92 -32.39 -46.88
CA GLU A 111 -41.26 -33.73 -46.46
C GLU A 111 -42.32 -34.36 -47.36
N SER A 112 -43.38 -33.61 -47.70
CA SER A 112 -44.43 -34.06 -48.61
C SER A 112 -43.84 -34.40 -49.98
N SER A 113 -43.08 -33.49 -50.59
CA SER A 113 -42.48 -33.73 -51.91
C SER A 113 -41.46 -34.88 -51.87
N THR A 114 -40.70 -35.05 -50.79
CA THR A 114 -39.82 -36.22 -50.62
C THR A 114 -40.60 -37.53 -50.62
N LYS A 115 -41.69 -37.58 -49.83
CA LYS A 115 -42.52 -38.78 -49.71
C LYS A 115 -43.26 -39.07 -51.01
N ASP A 116 -43.76 -38.05 -51.70
CA ASP A 116 -44.49 -38.21 -52.96
C ASP A 116 -43.57 -38.64 -54.12
N ILE A 117 -42.33 -38.13 -54.19
CA ILE A 117 -41.30 -38.67 -55.11
C ILE A 117 -40.95 -40.12 -54.75
N GLY A 118 -40.82 -40.45 -53.46
CA GLY A 118 -40.61 -41.83 -53.01
C GLY A 118 -41.74 -42.78 -53.39
N ARG A 119 -43.01 -42.32 -53.30
CA ARG A 119 -44.19 -43.07 -53.78
C ARG A 119 -44.15 -43.25 -55.29
N ALA A 120 -43.82 -42.21 -56.05
CA ALA A 120 -43.72 -42.30 -57.50
C ALA A 120 -42.61 -43.28 -57.94
N LEU A 121 -41.48 -43.32 -57.23
CA LEU A 121 -40.43 -44.31 -57.46
C LEU A 121 -40.87 -45.75 -57.18
N SER A 122 -41.79 -45.97 -56.24
CA SER A 122 -42.33 -47.31 -55.99
C SER A 122 -43.13 -47.86 -57.18
N LEU A 123 -43.74 -46.96 -57.97
CA LEU A 123 -44.43 -47.31 -59.22
C LEU A 123 -43.45 -47.80 -60.31
N LEU A 124 -42.15 -47.49 -60.18
CA LEU A 124 -41.10 -47.98 -61.09
C LEU A 124 -40.63 -49.41 -60.76
N SER A 125 -40.96 -49.94 -59.57
CA SER A 125 -40.52 -51.28 -59.13
C SER A 125 -41.40 -52.43 -59.66
N LEU A 126 -42.11 -52.20 -60.77
CA LEU A 126 -43.00 -53.21 -61.36
C LEU A 126 -42.22 -54.25 -62.19
N PRO A 127 -42.63 -55.54 -62.20
CA PRO A 127 -41.96 -56.61 -62.98
C PRO A 127 -41.94 -56.39 -64.50
N SER A 128 -42.64 -55.36 -65.00
CA SER A 128 -42.81 -55.04 -66.42
C SER A 128 -41.65 -54.26 -67.03
N LEU A 129 -40.68 -53.81 -66.23
CA LEU A 129 -39.48 -53.11 -66.69
C LEU A 129 -38.30 -54.08 -66.60
N ASP A 130 -37.66 -54.42 -67.73
CA ASP A 130 -36.55 -55.40 -67.84
C ASP A 130 -35.24 -54.83 -67.22
N VAL A 131 -35.31 -54.51 -65.93
CA VAL A 131 -34.34 -53.78 -65.13
C VAL A 131 -33.56 -54.77 -64.28
N SER A 132 -32.25 -54.54 -64.11
CA SER A 132 -31.39 -55.48 -63.38
C SER A 132 -31.80 -55.55 -61.90
N LEU A 133 -31.63 -56.72 -61.26
CA LEU A 133 -31.88 -56.93 -59.82
C LEU A 133 -31.18 -55.87 -58.94
N GLY A 134 -30.02 -55.37 -59.37
CA GLY A 134 -29.29 -54.31 -58.68
C GLY A 134 -30.03 -52.96 -58.65
N ILE A 135 -30.61 -52.53 -59.77
CA ILE A 135 -31.33 -51.24 -59.87
C ILE A 135 -32.66 -51.33 -59.11
N ASN A 136 -33.37 -52.46 -59.18
CA ASN A 136 -34.61 -52.65 -58.40
C ASN A 136 -34.36 -52.61 -56.89
N ASN A 137 -33.25 -53.16 -56.42
CA ASN A 137 -32.84 -53.03 -55.01
C ASN A 137 -32.48 -51.58 -54.64
N GLN A 138 -31.85 -50.82 -55.54
CA GLN A 138 -31.57 -49.39 -55.33
C GLN A 138 -32.86 -48.56 -55.26
N ILE A 139 -33.81 -48.79 -56.17
CA ILE A 139 -35.12 -48.13 -56.16
C ILE A 139 -35.86 -48.45 -54.85
N SER A 140 -35.99 -49.73 -54.48
CA SER A 140 -36.70 -50.15 -53.27
C SER A 140 -36.10 -49.55 -51.99
N ASN A 141 -34.76 -49.57 -51.86
CA ASN A 141 -34.07 -48.94 -50.73
C ASN A 141 -34.28 -47.42 -50.72
N LEU A 142 -34.21 -46.75 -51.88
CA LEU A 142 -34.41 -45.31 -51.97
C LEU A 142 -35.86 -44.93 -51.60
N CYS A 143 -36.86 -45.64 -52.11
CA CYS A 143 -38.27 -45.47 -51.75
C CYS A 143 -38.47 -45.59 -50.24
N LYS A 144 -37.95 -46.66 -49.63
CA LYS A 144 -38.07 -46.88 -48.18
C LYS A 144 -37.46 -45.73 -47.38
N ASN A 145 -36.28 -45.26 -47.80
CA ASN A 145 -35.59 -44.15 -47.14
C ASN A 145 -36.30 -42.81 -47.32
N MET A 146 -36.89 -42.55 -48.50
CA MET A 146 -37.65 -41.32 -48.77
C MET A 146 -39.01 -41.30 -48.06
N LEU A 147 -39.67 -42.45 -47.93
CA LEU A 147 -40.92 -42.57 -47.18
C LEU A 147 -40.73 -42.41 -45.66
N ALA A 148 -39.56 -42.80 -45.15
CA ALA A 148 -39.17 -42.66 -43.74
C ALA A 148 -38.47 -41.33 -43.41
N ALA A 149 -38.30 -40.44 -44.39
CA ALA A 149 -37.65 -39.14 -44.15
C ALA A 149 -38.52 -38.23 -43.28
N GLU A 150 -37.91 -37.64 -42.26
CA GLU A 150 -38.49 -36.61 -41.39
C GLU A 150 -37.61 -35.36 -41.47
N TYR A 151 -38.24 -34.19 -41.62
CA TYR A 151 -37.55 -32.90 -41.67
C TYR A 151 -37.93 -32.08 -40.44
N ARG A 152 -36.94 -31.69 -39.62
CA ARG A 152 -37.15 -30.97 -38.35
C ARG A 152 -36.44 -29.61 -38.38
N ALA A 153 -37.05 -28.63 -37.72
CA ALA A 153 -36.43 -27.32 -37.50
C ALA A 153 -35.30 -27.44 -36.48
N ALA A 154 -34.38 -26.47 -36.47
CA ALA A 154 -33.35 -26.43 -35.44
C ALA A 154 -33.99 -26.17 -34.07
N VAL A 155 -33.43 -26.75 -33.00
CA VAL A 155 -33.98 -26.61 -31.63
C VAL A 155 -34.14 -25.14 -31.23
N ALA A 156 -33.19 -24.28 -31.62
CA ALA A 156 -33.25 -22.84 -31.36
C ALA A 156 -34.38 -22.12 -32.12
N GLU A 157 -34.67 -22.53 -33.36
CA GLU A 157 -35.78 -21.96 -34.15
C GLU A 157 -37.13 -22.33 -33.54
N GLU A 158 -37.27 -23.58 -33.07
CA GLU A 158 -38.50 -24.07 -32.43
C GLU A 158 -38.73 -23.41 -31.06
N GLU A 159 -37.69 -23.28 -30.23
CA GLU A 159 -37.76 -22.61 -28.92
C GLU A 159 -38.21 -21.14 -29.04
N ILE A 160 -37.75 -20.45 -30.09
CA ILE A 160 -38.14 -19.06 -30.37
C ILE A 160 -39.61 -18.98 -30.75
N LEU A 161 -40.10 -19.88 -31.61
CA LEU A 161 -41.52 -19.90 -32.01
C LEU A 161 -42.43 -20.20 -30.81
N GLU A 162 -42.05 -21.14 -29.95
CA GLU A 162 -42.79 -21.44 -28.70
C GLU A 162 -42.82 -20.22 -27.76
N LYS A 163 -41.71 -19.51 -27.61
CA LYS A 163 -41.65 -18.27 -26.81
C LYS A 163 -42.50 -17.14 -27.38
N ILE A 164 -42.55 -17.00 -28.71
CA ILE A 164 -43.42 -16.04 -29.38
C ILE A 164 -44.89 -16.41 -29.12
N GLU A 165 -45.26 -17.70 -29.26
CA GLU A 165 -46.62 -18.20 -28.97
C GLU A 165 -47.00 -17.96 -27.50
N GLN A 166 -46.08 -18.23 -26.56
CA GLN A 166 -46.27 -17.96 -25.14
C GLN A 166 -46.45 -16.45 -24.87
N GLY A 167 -45.64 -15.60 -25.51
CA GLY A 167 -45.74 -14.13 -25.39
C GLY A 167 -47.06 -13.57 -25.91
N ILE A 168 -47.63 -14.17 -26.96
CA ILE A 168 -48.97 -13.85 -27.49
C ILE A 168 -50.04 -14.23 -26.47
N GLN A 169 -49.96 -15.44 -25.92
CA GLN A 169 -50.96 -15.99 -25.00
C GLN A 169 -50.98 -15.25 -23.65
N GLU A 170 -49.81 -14.88 -23.14
CA GLU A 170 -49.64 -14.24 -21.83
C GLU A 170 -49.79 -12.70 -21.88
N GLY A 171 -49.80 -12.10 -23.08
CA GLY A 171 -49.94 -10.65 -23.26
C GLY A 171 -48.87 -9.85 -22.52
N ASN A 172 -47.64 -10.39 -22.51
CA ASN A 172 -46.54 -9.97 -21.64
C ASN A 172 -46.03 -8.58 -22.07
N ASP A 173 -46.29 -7.55 -21.25
CA ASP A 173 -45.99 -6.14 -21.54
C ASP A 173 -44.58 -5.71 -21.03
N ASN A 174 -43.74 -6.66 -20.61
CA ASN A 174 -42.46 -6.39 -19.96
C ASN A 174 -41.33 -6.10 -20.98
N LEU A 175 -40.73 -4.90 -20.90
CA LEU A 175 -39.70 -4.40 -21.82
C LEU A 175 -38.40 -5.23 -21.79
N SER A 176 -38.00 -5.73 -20.62
CA SER A 176 -36.78 -6.55 -20.47
C SER A 176 -36.92 -7.91 -21.17
N HIS A 177 -38.06 -8.57 -21.00
CA HIS A 177 -38.37 -9.84 -21.67
C HIS A 177 -38.49 -9.67 -23.19
N THR A 178 -39.07 -8.55 -23.63
CA THR A 178 -39.18 -8.16 -25.05
C THR A 178 -37.81 -7.99 -25.70
N ASN A 179 -36.86 -7.34 -25.00
CA ASN A 179 -35.50 -7.14 -25.51
C ASN A 179 -34.70 -8.45 -25.58
N ASP A 180 -34.83 -9.34 -24.58
CA ASP A 180 -34.19 -10.67 -24.59
C ASP A 180 -34.70 -11.53 -25.77
N LEU A 181 -36.00 -11.51 -26.04
CA LEU A 181 -36.59 -12.24 -27.16
C LEU A 181 -36.09 -11.71 -28.51
N LEU A 182 -35.98 -10.39 -28.68
CA LEU A 182 -35.46 -9.78 -29.91
C LEU A 182 -33.97 -10.08 -30.14
N LEU A 183 -33.17 -10.10 -29.08
CA LEU A 183 -31.75 -10.49 -29.14
C LEU A 183 -31.59 -11.96 -29.55
N ARG A 184 -32.38 -12.86 -28.95
CA ARG A 184 -32.36 -14.29 -29.33
C ARG A 184 -32.77 -14.52 -30.79
N ILE A 185 -33.73 -13.74 -31.30
CA ILE A 185 -34.12 -13.76 -32.72
C ILE A 185 -32.95 -13.28 -33.58
N ALA A 186 -32.28 -12.18 -33.21
CA ALA A 186 -31.13 -11.66 -33.94
C ALA A 186 -29.97 -12.67 -34.00
N GLU A 187 -29.62 -13.26 -32.85
CA GLU A 187 -28.57 -14.27 -32.71
C GLU A 187 -28.85 -15.51 -33.57
N THR A 188 -30.08 -16.02 -33.53
CA THR A 188 -30.47 -17.24 -34.28
C THR A 188 -30.49 -17.01 -35.79
N LEU A 189 -30.85 -15.79 -36.23
CA LEU A 189 -30.86 -15.42 -37.65
C LEU A 189 -29.50 -14.89 -38.16
N GLY A 190 -28.51 -14.79 -37.28
CA GLY A 190 -27.19 -14.22 -37.58
C GLY A 190 -27.31 -12.78 -38.12
N ILE A 191 -28.21 -11.99 -37.53
CA ILE A 191 -28.31 -10.55 -37.76
C ILE A 191 -27.37 -9.88 -36.75
N SER A 192 -26.66 -8.81 -37.15
CA SER A 192 -25.82 -8.06 -36.22
C SER A 192 -26.65 -7.56 -35.03
N ASN A 193 -26.05 -7.61 -33.83
CA ASN A 193 -26.65 -7.06 -32.61
C ASN A 193 -26.74 -5.51 -32.65
N GLU A 194 -26.30 -4.87 -33.73
CA GLU A 194 -26.51 -3.45 -33.99
C GLU A 194 -27.98 -3.15 -34.32
N HIS A 195 -28.59 -2.25 -33.53
CA HIS A 195 -30.00 -1.85 -33.66
C HIS A 195 -30.37 -1.32 -35.06
N SER A 196 -29.44 -0.74 -35.82
CA SER A 196 -29.67 -0.23 -37.18
C SER A 196 -29.86 -1.35 -38.21
N GLU A 197 -29.08 -2.42 -38.14
CA GLU A 197 -29.19 -3.57 -39.05
C GLU A 197 -30.46 -4.37 -38.75
N LEU A 198 -30.72 -4.59 -37.47
CA LEU A 198 -31.95 -5.23 -37.00
C LEU A 198 -33.19 -4.49 -37.51
N LYS A 199 -33.20 -3.15 -37.40
CA LYS A 199 -34.30 -2.29 -37.89
C LYS A 199 -34.50 -2.39 -39.41
N LYS A 200 -33.43 -2.55 -40.18
CA LYS A 200 -33.50 -2.65 -41.64
C LYS A 200 -34.15 -3.97 -42.06
N GLU A 201 -33.69 -5.09 -41.50
CA GLU A 201 -34.22 -6.43 -41.75
C GLU A 201 -35.72 -6.51 -41.42
N PHE A 202 -36.14 -6.00 -40.26
CA PHE A 202 -37.55 -6.01 -39.87
C PHE A 202 -38.44 -5.05 -40.68
N LYS A 203 -37.90 -3.92 -41.16
CA LYS A 203 -38.62 -3.03 -42.10
C LYS A 203 -38.82 -3.66 -43.47
N GLU A 204 -37.85 -4.45 -43.93
CA GLU A 204 -37.97 -5.22 -45.16
C GLU A 204 -39.02 -6.32 -45.00
N PHE A 205 -38.99 -7.06 -43.88
CA PHE A 205 -40.02 -8.02 -43.51
C PHE A 205 -41.44 -7.43 -43.49
N LYS A 206 -41.63 -6.26 -42.86
CA LYS A 206 -42.95 -5.58 -42.83
C LYS A 206 -43.45 -5.23 -44.24
N ARG A 207 -42.57 -4.72 -45.11
CA ARG A 207 -42.92 -4.43 -46.51
C ARG A 207 -43.29 -5.69 -47.30
N GLU A 208 -42.59 -6.79 -47.09
CA GLU A 208 -42.89 -8.08 -47.73
C GLU A 208 -44.26 -8.65 -47.30
N LEU A 209 -44.68 -8.40 -46.06
CA LEU A 209 -45.99 -8.79 -45.55
C LEU A 209 -47.12 -7.96 -46.15
N ASP A 210 -46.93 -6.65 -46.25
CA ASP A 210 -47.90 -5.76 -46.88
C ASP A 210 -48.13 -6.14 -48.36
N ASP A 211 -47.10 -6.63 -49.05
CA ASP A 211 -47.18 -7.13 -50.43
C ASP A 211 -47.86 -8.51 -50.57
N THR A 212 -47.89 -9.34 -49.52
CA THR A 212 -48.43 -10.73 -49.56
C THR A 212 -49.89 -10.85 -49.10
N ASN A 213 -50.48 -9.79 -48.54
CA ASN A 213 -51.86 -9.76 -48.06
C ASN A 213 -52.91 -9.70 -49.19
N MET A 214 -53.07 -10.79 -49.96
CA MET A 214 -54.24 -11.07 -50.80
C MET A 214 -54.50 -12.58 -50.93
N ARG A 215 -54.94 -13.24 -49.86
CA ARG A 215 -55.89 -14.40 -49.85
C ARG A 215 -56.13 -14.78 -48.39
N LYS A 216 -57.40 -14.97 -48.02
CA LYS A 216 -57.83 -15.35 -46.65
C LYS A 216 -58.15 -16.84 -46.59
N GLY A 217 -57.56 -17.57 -45.64
CA GLY A 217 -57.94 -18.93 -45.25
C GLY A 217 -57.64 -19.21 -43.76
N SER A 218 -58.43 -20.08 -43.12
CA SER A 218 -58.50 -20.26 -41.65
C SER A 218 -57.26 -20.83 -40.94
N GLU A 219 -56.19 -21.20 -41.64
CA GLU A 219 -54.90 -21.60 -41.02
C GLU A 219 -53.91 -20.41 -40.89
N GLU A 220 -54.30 -19.21 -41.35
CA GLU A 220 -53.47 -18.00 -41.36
C GLU A 220 -53.63 -17.14 -40.09
N ASP A 221 -54.60 -17.44 -39.22
CA ASP A 221 -54.92 -16.59 -38.05
C ASP A 221 -53.79 -16.60 -36.98
N LEU A 222 -53.29 -17.78 -36.59
CA LEU A 222 -52.17 -17.88 -35.64
C LEU A 222 -50.88 -17.25 -36.19
N GLN A 223 -50.66 -17.36 -37.50
CA GLN A 223 -49.50 -16.76 -38.16
C GLN A 223 -49.59 -15.24 -38.19
N MET A 224 -50.77 -14.70 -38.49
CA MET A 224 -51.01 -13.27 -38.47
C MET A 224 -50.86 -12.71 -37.04
N GLU A 225 -51.29 -13.45 -36.03
CA GLU A 225 -51.06 -13.08 -34.62
C GLU A 225 -49.56 -13.05 -34.26
N GLN A 226 -48.77 -14.06 -34.67
CA GLN A 226 -47.32 -14.10 -34.48
C GLN A 226 -46.62 -12.91 -35.16
N ILE A 227 -47.02 -12.60 -36.38
CA ILE A 227 -46.51 -11.48 -37.17
C ILE A 227 -46.84 -10.14 -36.50
N CYS A 228 -48.11 -9.94 -36.12
CA CYS A 228 -48.57 -8.73 -35.45
C CYS A 228 -47.87 -8.53 -34.09
N HIS A 229 -47.61 -9.61 -33.36
CA HIS A 229 -46.91 -9.55 -32.07
C HIS A 229 -45.46 -9.07 -32.24
N ILE A 230 -44.71 -9.62 -33.20
CA ILE A 230 -43.33 -9.16 -33.49
C ILE A 230 -43.33 -7.68 -33.88
N ILE A 231 -44.29 -7.23 -34.70
CA ILE A 231 -44.43 -5.81 -35.06
C ILE A 231 -44.69 -4.94 -33.82
N ALA A 232 -45.54 -5.40 -32.90
CA ALA A 232 -45.83 -4.70 -31.65
C ALA A 232 -44.60 -4.63 -30.70
N LEU A 233 -43.79 -5.69 -30.63
CA LEU A 233 -42.52 -5.68 -29.87
C LEU A 233 -41.53 -4.64 -30.45
N LEU A 234 -41.53 -4.45 -31.77
CA LEU A 234 -40.70 -3.44 -32.45
C LEU A 234 -41.19 -2.01 -32.22
N GLU A 235 -42.50 -1.80 -32.18
CA GLU A 235 -43.08 -0.49 -31.85
C GLU A 235 -42.80 -0.08 -30.41
N LYS A 236 -42.73 -1.04 -29.48
CA LYS A 236 -42.32 -0.82 -28.09
C LYS A 236 -40.83 -0.49 -27.95
N THR A 237 -39.97 -1.07 -28.80
CA THR A 237 -38.52 -0.77 -28.81
C THR A 237 -38.14 0.50 -29.60
N ASN A 238 -39.06 1.04 -30.43
CA ASN A 238 -38.94 2.39 -30.98
C ASN A 238 -38.97 3.51 -29.92
N ALA A 239 -39.07 3.18 -28.63
CA ALA A 239 -38.88 4.10 -27.49
C ALA A 239 -37.42 4.55 -27.27
N ASN A 240 -36.47 4.09 -28.11
CA ASN A 240 -35.14 4.69 -28.20
C ASN A 240 -35.13 5.81 -29.26
N THR A 241 -35.88 6.87 -28.97
CA THR A 241 -35.64 8.23 -29.47
C THR A 241 -34.24 8.68 -29.06
N THR A 242 -33.54 9.46 -29.91
CA THR A 242 -32.28 10.09 -29.50
C THR A 242 -32.53 10.97 -28.26
N ALA A 243 -31.50 11.27 -27.45
CA ALA A 243 -31.68 12.14 -26.27
C ALA A 243 -32.35 13.49 -26.65
N GLU A 244 -32.02 14.02 -27.84
CA GLU A 244 -32.67 15.21 -28.41
C GLU A 244 -34.14 14.98 -28.75
N ASP A 245 -34.49 13.85 -29.38
CA ASP A 245 -35.88 13.52 -29.70
C ASP A 245 -36.73 13.31 -28.43
N LYS A 246 -36.15 12.75 -27.35
CA LYS A 246 -36.81 12.62 -26.04
C LYS A 246 -37.11 13.98 -25.43
N VAL A 247 -36.12 14.89 -25.42
CA VAL A 247 -36.28 16.26 -24.89
C VAL A 247 -37.29 17.05 -25.72
N ASN A 248 -37.24 16.93 -27.06
CA ASN A 248 -38.18 17.59 -27.96
C ASN A 248 -39.60 17.06 -27.76
N GLY A 249 -39.78 15.73 -27.73
CA GLY A 249 -41.08 15.10 -27.48
C GLY A 249 -41.66 15.45 -26.11
N TYR A 250 -40.82 15.49 -25.07
CA TYR A 250 -41.23 15.97 -23.74
C TYR A 250 -41.66 17.44 -23.79
N SER A 251 -40.86 18.30 -24.40
CA SER A 251 -41.11 19.74 -24.49
C SER A 251 -42.41 20.05 -25.24
N GLU A 252 -42.63 19.42 -26.40
CA GLU A 252 -43.88 19.54 -27.16
C GLU A 252 -45.08 19.10 -26.33
N ARG A 253 -44.99 17.93 -25.70
CA ARG A 253 -46.05 17.40 -24.84
C ARG A 253 -46.29 18.36 -23.68
N ARG A 254 -45.25 18.85 -23.01
CA ARG A 254 -45.34 19.76 -21.86
C ARG A 254 -45.97 21.10 -22.21
N VAL A 255 -45.61 21.69 -23.35
CA VAL A 255 -46.20 22.95 -23.85
C VAL A 255 -47.68 22.78 -24.19
N SER A 256 -48.09 21.59 -24.66
CA SER A 256 -49.50 21.28 -24.90
C SER A 256 -50.31 21.07 -23.61
N LEU A 257 -49.66 20.87 -22.45
CA LEU A 257 -50.35 20.74 -21.16
C LEU A 257 -50.68 22.12 -20.56
N GLY A 258 -51.76 22.18 -19.77
CA GLY A 258 -52.12 23.37 -19.01
C GLY A 258 -51.15 23.66 -17.84
N ARG A 259 -51.44 24.72 -17.08
CA ARG A 259 -50.67 25.09 -15.89
C ARG A 259 -51.11 24.38 -14.61
N GLN A 260 -52.30 23.78 -14.59
CA GLN A 260 -52.87 23.15 -13.40
C GLN A 260 -53.15 21.66 -13.61
N PRO A 261 -52.94 20.82 -12.58
CA PRO A 261 -53.35 19.43 -12.58
C PRO A 261 -54.86 19.28 -12.83
N LEU A 262 -55.25 18.23 -13.52
CA LEU A 262 -56.67 17.89 -13.75
C LEU A 262 -57.17 16.98 -12.63
N GLU A 263 -58.42 17.17 -12.22
CA GLU A 263 -59.09 16.23 -11.31
C GLU A 263 -59.30 14.85 -11.96
N PRO A 264 -59.29 13.76 -11.17
CA PRO A 264 -59.53 12.42 -11.70
C PRO A 264 -60.97 12.30 -12.22
N LEU A 265 -61.17 11.64 -13.35
CA LEU A 265 -62.50 11.33 -13.84
C LEU A 265 -63.20 10.36 -12.88
N GLN A 266 -64.52 10.49 -12.74
CA GLN A 266 -65.31 9.60 -11.86
C GLN A 266 -65.11 8.10 -12.20
N GLN A 267 -64.85 7.81 -13.47
CA GLN A 267 -64.59 6.46 -13.99
C GLN A 267 -63.26 5.86 -13.52
N PHE A 268 -62.34 6.67 -12.97
CA PHE A 268 -61.06 6.21 -12.44
C PHE A 268 -61.18 5.65 -11.03
N TYR A 269 -62.24 6.02 -10.30
CA TYR A 269 -62.47 5.53 -8.95
C TYR A 269 -63.06 4.13 -8.98
N CYS A 270 -62.48 3.23 -8.20
CA CYS A 270 -63.05 1.93 -7.93
C CYS A 270 -64.36 2.12 -7.15
N PRO A 271 -65.49 1.60 -7.64
CA PRO A 271 -66.75 1.76 -6.93
C PRO A 271 -66.81 1.06 -5.57
N LEU A 272 -65.93 0.07 -5.35
CA LEU A 272 -65.84 -0.70 -4.12
C LEU A 272 -64.91 -0.04 -3.08
N THR A 273 -63.69 0.35 -3.50
CA THR A 273 -62.68 0.92 -2.57
C THR A 273 -62.78 2.44 -2.47
N GLN A 274 -63.47 3.11 -3.40
CA GLN A 274 -63.55 4.57 -3.52
C GLN A 274 -62.18 5.25 -3.73
N GLU A 275 -61.17 4.47 -4.13
CA GLU A 275 -59.83 4.94 -4.47
C GLU A 275 -59.58 4.86 -5.98
N ILE A 276 -58.61 5.62 -6.49
CA ILE A 276 -58.22 5.56 -7.90
C ILE A 276 -57.64 4.17 -8.20
N MET A 277 -58.20 3.49 -9.20
CA MET A 277 -57.75 2.15 -9.60
C MET A 277 -56.30 2.17 -10.08
N VAL A 278 -55.52 1.19 -9.61
CA VAL A 278 -54.15 0.91 -10.06
C VAL A 278 -54.17 -0.29 -11.02
N ASP A 279 -54.97 -1.31 -10.72
CA ASP A 279 -55.16 -2.47 -11.59
C ASP A 279 -56.65 -2.72 -11.85
N PRO A 280 -57.27 -1.95 -12.76
CA PRO A 280 -58.69 -2.07 -13.06
C PRO A 280 -59.01 -3.41 -13.76
N VAL A 281 -59.91 -4.20 -13.18
CA VAL A 281 -60.41 -5.47 -13.71
C VAL A 281 -61.91 -5.43 -13.90
N GLU A 282 -62.35 -5.92 -15.06
CA GLU A 282 -63.74 -6.06 -15.43
C GLU A 282 -64.28 -7.43 -15.00
N THR A 283 -65.43 -7.39 -14.32
CA THR A 283 -66.16 -8.58 -13.87
C THR A 283 -67.13 -9.07 -14.95
N SER A 284 -67.73 -10.26 -14.76
CA SER A 284 -68.79 -10.76 -15.65
C SER A 284 -70.01 -9.83 -15.76
N SER A 285 -70.19 -8.90 -14.81
CA SER A 285 -71.23 -7.86 -14.83
C SER A 285 -70.89 -6.62 -15.67
N GLN A 286 -69.76 -6.64 -16.40
CA GLN A 286 -69.21 -5.50 -17.17
C GLN A 286 -68.88 -4.25 -16.32
N GLN A 287 -68.78 -4.43 -15.01
CA GLN A 287 -68.32 -3.38 -14.09
C GLN A 287 -66.84 -3.57 -13.78
N THR A 288 -66.12 -2.46 -13.72
CA THR A 288 -64.68 -2.42 -13.45
C THR A 288 -64.41 -2.06 -11.98
N PHE A 289 -63.54 -2.83 -11.35
CA PHE A 289 -63.12 -2.62 -9.96
C PHE A 289 -61.60 -2.72 -9.86
N GLU A 290 -61.04 -2.22 -8.77
CA GLU A 290 -59.65 -2.51 -8.40
C GLU A 290 -59.52 -4.01 -8.09
N ARG A 291 -58.51 -4.68 -8.69
CA ARG A 291 -58.27 -6.11 -8.54
C ARG A 291 -58.23 -6.54 -7.09
N SER A 292 -57.38 -5.90 -6.30
CA SER A 292 -57.21 -6.25 -4.88
C SER A 292 -58.51 -6.10 -4.08
N GLY A 293 -59.33 -5.11 -4.44
CA GLY A 293 -60.64 -4.88 -3.83
C GLY A 293 -61.64 -6.00 -4.16
N ILE A 294 -61.79 -6.36 -5.44
CA ILE A 294 -62.76 -7.37 -5.86
C ILE A 294 -62.35 -8.79 -5.48
N GLU A 295 -61.04 -9.09 -5.49
CA GLU A 295 -60.52 -10.37 -5.01
C GLU A 295 -60.78 -10.54 -3.50
N LYS A 296 -60.61 -9.47 -2.71
CA LYS A 296 -60.99 -9.47 -1.29
C LYS A 296 -62.50 -9.65 -1.09
N TRP A 297 -63.31 -9.02 -1.94
CA TRP A 297 -64.77 -9.19 -1.92
C TRP A 297 -65.18 -10.65 -2.16
N PHE A 298 -64.53 -11.33 -3.11
CA PHE A 298 -64.74 -12.75 -3.35
C PHE A 298 -64.24 -13.63 -2.19
N ALA A 299 -63.09 -13.28 -1.59
CA ALA A 299 -62.53 -14.00 -0.45
C ALA A 299 -63.45 -13.92 0.80
N GLU A 300 -64.24 -12.86 0.95
CA GLU A 300 -65.27 -12.72 1.99
C GLU A 300 -66.55 -13.55 1.71
N GLY A 301 -66.56 -14.36 0.65
CA GLY A 301 -67.68 -15.24 0.28
C GLY A 301 -68.82 -14.54 -0.44
N LYS A 302 -68.62 -13.29 -0.88
CA LYS A 302 -69.64 -12.50 -1.58
C LYS A 302 -69.50 -12.72 -3.08
N ASN A 303 -70.52 -13.33 -3.69
CA ASN A 303 -70.56 -13.68 -5.11
C ASN A 303 -71.51 -12.81 -5.94
N LEU A 304 -72.00 -11.71 -5.37
CA LEU A 304 -72.82 -10.71 -6.07
C LEU A 304 -71.98 -9.48 -6.38
N CYS A 305 -72.27 -8.84 -7.52
CA CYS A 305 -71.63 -7.59 -7.90
C CYS A 305 -72.00 -6.48 -6.91
N PRO A 306 -71.01 -5.78 -6.31
CA PRO A 306 -71.25 -4.69 -5.35
C PRO A 306 -72.15 -3.54 -5.86
N LEU A 307 -72.29 -3.41 -7.18
CA LEU A 307 -73.03 -2.33 -7.82
C LEU A 307 -74.36 -2.77 -8.46
N THR A 308 -74.41 -3.99 -8.99
CA THR A 308 -75.53 -4.44 -9.84
C THR A 308 -76.32 -5.60 -9.23
N ASP A 309 -75.87 -6.16 -8.11
CA ASP A 309 -76.44 -7.35 -7.47
C ASP A 309 -76.55 -8.57 -8.41
N ILE A 310 -75.78 -8.60 -9.50
CA ILE A 310 -75.72 -9.71 -10.44
C ILE A 310 -74.73 -10.77 -9.93
N PRO A 311 -75.05 -12.08 -9.99
CA PRO A 311 -74.10 -13.15 -9.68
C PRO A 311 -72.83 -13.05 -10.54
N LEU A 312 -71.68 -12.95 -9.89
CA LEU A 312 -70.37 -12.85 -10.53
C LEU A 312 -69.73 -14.23 -10.67
N ASP A 313 -69.12 -14.48 -11.83
CA ASP A 313 -68.23 -15.63 -12.00
C ASP A 313 -66.87 -15.30 -11.39
N THR A 314 -66.56 -15.90 -10.25
CA THR A 314 -65.31 -15.68 -9.51
C THR A 314 -64.08 -16.21 -10.24
N SER A 315 -64.24 -16.99 -11.32
CA SER A 315 -63.14 -17.55 -12.10
C SER A 315 -62.67 -16.65 -13.26
N VAL A 316 -63.40 -15.58 -13.58
CA VAL A 316 -63.12 -14.72 -14.75
C VAL A 316 -63.04 -13.25 -14.37
N LEU A 317 -61.80 -12.76 -14.14
CA LEU A 317 -61.47 -11.34 -14.04
C LEU A 317 -60.68 -10.89 -15.27
N ARG A 318 -61.25 -10.01 -16.09
CA ARG A 318 -60.60 -9.53 -17.32
C ARG A 318 -59.89 -8.19 -17.05
N PRO A 319 -58.57 -8.06 -17.30
CA PRO A 319 -57.89 -6.77 -17.13
C PRO A 319 -58.45 -5.68 -18.06
N ASN A 320 -58.86 -4.54 -17.52
CA ASN A 320 -59.30 -3.39 -18.30
C ASN A 320 -58.08 -2.53 -18.69
N LYS A 321 -57.33 -3.02 -19.70
CA LYS A 321 -56.09 -2.38 -20.16
C LYS A 321 -56.31 -0.94 -20.66
N ALA A 322 -57.47 -0.62 -21.24
CA ALA A 322 -57.76 0.71 -21.76
C ALA A 322 -57.96 1.75 -20.63
N LEU A 323 -58.69 1.38 -19.58
CA LEU A 323 -58.88 2.24 -18.41
C LEU A 323 -57.57 2.43 -17.66
N LYS A 324 -56.78 1.35 -17.49
CA LYS A 324 -55.45 1.41 -16.87
C LYS A 324 -54.54 2.43 -17.56
N ARG A 325 -54.42 2.37 -18.90
CA ARG A 325 -53.64 3.34 -19.69
C ARG A 325 -54.15 4.77 -19.54
N SER A 326 -55.47 4.97 -19.49
CA SER A 326 -56.07 6.30 -19.34
C SER A 326 -55.77 6.92 -17.98
N ILE A 327 -55.80 6.10 -16.91
CA ILE A 327 -55.43 6.52 -15.55
C ILE A 327 -53.93 6.84 -15.49
N GLU A 328 -53.08 6.01 -16.09
CA GLU A 328 -51.62 6.23 -16.18
C GLU A 328 -51.30 7.51 -16.96
N GLU A 329 -51.94 7.77 -18.10
CA GLU A 329 -51.75 8.99 -18.88
C GLU A 329 -52.18 10.25 -18.12
N TRP A 330 -53.30 10.18 -17.39
CA TRP A 330 -53.74 11.26 -16.51
C TRP A 330 -52.75 11.51 -15.36
N LYS A 331 -52.25 10.46 -14.70
CA LYS A 331 -51.23 10.57 -13.65
C LYS A 331 -49.96 11.21 -14.21
N ASN A 332 -49.43 10.70 -15.32
CA ASN A 332 -48.23 11.20 -15.98
C ASN A 332 -48.37 12.68 -16.37
N ARG A 333 -49.52 13.06 -16.95
CA ARG A 333 -49.82 14.47 -17.26
C ARG A 333 -49.74 15.35 -16.01
N ASN A 334 -50.38 14.95 -14.92
CA ASN A 334 -50.39 15.73 -13.68
C ASN A 334 -48.98 15.81 -13.08
N THR A 335 -48.23 14.71 -13.08
CA THR A 335 -46.86 14.69 -12.58
C THR A 335 -45.94 15.61 -13.39
N MET A 336 -46.01 15.64 -14.72
CA MET A 336 -45.26 16.59 -15.54
C MET A 336 -45.56 18.05 -15.18
N ILE A 337 -46.84 18.37 -14.94
CA ILE A 337 -47.24 19.72 -14.52
C ILE A 337 -46.66 20.05 -13.14
N ILE A 338 -46.73 19.10 -12.21
CA ILE A 338 -46.19 19.23 -10.85
C ILE A 338 -44.68 19.47 -10.90
N ILE A 339 -43.92 18.63 -11.60
CA ILE A 339 -42.47 18.78 -11.74
C ILE A 339 -42.14 20.17 -12.28
N ALA A 340 -42.75 20.62 -13.37
CA ALA A 340 -42.49 21.96 -13.88
C ALA A 340 -42.89 23.09 -12.89
N SER A 341 -43.93 22.90 -12.08
CA SER A 341 -44.39 23.90 -11.10
C SER A 341 -43.48 24.05 -9.88
N VAL A 342 -42.66 23.03 -9.57
CA VAL A 342 -41.75 23.03 -8.42
C VAL A 342 -40.53 23.93 -8.67
N LYS A 343 -40.05 24.03 -9.92
CA LYS A 343 -38.78 24.72 -10.25
C LYS A 343 -38.71 26.18 -9.77
N PRO A 344 -39.75 27.02 -9.98
CA PRO A 344 -39.74 28.41 -9.50
C PRO A 344 -39.72 28.51 -7.98
N THR A 345 -40.40 27.60 -7.28
CA THR A 345 -40.47 27.62 -5.80
C THR A 345 -39.15 27.26 -5.15
N LEU A 346 -38.27 26.50 -5.82
CA LEU A 346 -36.91 26.24 -5.36
C LEU A 346 -36.00 27.48 -5.39
N GLN A 347 -36.40 28.52 -6.11
CA GLN A 347 -35.71 29.81 -6.19
C GLN A 347 -36.37 30.88 -5.30
N SER A 348 -37.36 30.49 -4.47
CA SER A 348 -38.02 31.37 -3.50
C SER A 348 -37.04 31.83 -2.42
N SER A 349 -37.30 33.01 -1.85
CA SER A 349 -36.58 33.50 -0.66
C SER A 349 -37.03 32.80 0.63
N GLU A 350 -38.17 32.11 0.61
CA GLU A 350 -38.76 31.44 1.77
C GLU A 350 -38.18 30.02 1.93
N GLU A 351 -37.30 29.82 2.92
CA GLU A 351 -36.60 28.54 3.11
C GLU A 351 -37.55 27.35 3.34
N GLN A 352 -38.70 27.57 4.00
CA GLN A 352 -39.67 26.51 4.29
C GLN A 352 -40.42 26.05 3.04
N GLU A 353 -40.67 26.96 2.09
CA GLU A 353 -41.24 26.65 0.79
C GLU A 353 -40.26 25.81 -0.04
N VAL A 354 -38.98 26.20 -0.05
CA VAL A 354 -37.91 25.46 -0.72
C VAL A 354 -37.80 24.03 -0.17
N LEU A 355 -37.86 23.84 1.15
CA LEU A 355 -37.80 22.52 1.77
C LEU A 355 -38.98 21.62 1.37
N GLN A 356 -40.21 22.14 1.42
CA GLN A 356 -41.40 21.38 1.01
C GLN A 356 -41.32 20.98 -0.47
N SER A 357 -40.81 21.87 -1.31
CA SER A 357 -40.60 21.61 -2.73
C SER A 357 -39.50 20.58 -3.00
N LEU A 358 -38.41 20.59 -2.23
CA LEU A 358 -37.37 19.56 -2.30
C LEU A 358 -37.89 18.19 -1.86
N ASP A 359 -38.64 18.11 -0.76
CA ASP A 359 -39.25 16.85 -0.29
C ASP A 359 -40.22 16.30 -1.35
N LYS A 360 -41.03 17.18 -1.95
CA LYS A 360 -41.94 16.80 -3.03
C LYS A 360 -41.19 16.27 -4.26
N LEU A 361 -40.13 16.97 -4.67
CA LEU A 361 -39.29 16.56 -5.79
C LEU A 361 -38.60 15.22 -5.52
N GLN A 362 -38.08 15.03 -4.32
CA GLN A 362 -37.42 13.79 -3.90
C GLN A 362 -38.39 12.60 -3.96
N ASN A 363 -39.61 12.75 -3.43
CA ASN A 363 -40.62 11.70 -3.49
C ASN A 363 -40.97 11.33 -4.94
N LEU A 364 -41.12 12.32 -5.83
CA LEU A 364 -41.38 12.06 -7.25
C LEU A 364 -40.25 11.28 -7.92
N CYS A 365 -38.98 11.60 -7.62
CA CYS A 365 -37.84 10.87 -8.14
C CYS A 365 -37.78 9.40 -7.64
N LEU A 366 -38.25 9.12 -6.42
CA LEU A 366 -38.29 7.77 -5.86
C LEU A 366 -39.44 6.91 -6.42
N GLU A 367 -40.52 7.54 -6.92
CA GLU A 367 -41.69 6.83 -7.45
C GLU A 367 -41.45 6.17 -8.82
N SER A 368 -40.64 6.78 -9.70
CA SER A 368 -40.44 6.28 -11.06
C SER A 368 -39.19 6.85 -11.72
N ASP A 369 -38.47 6.02 -12.47
CA ASP A 369 -37.34 6.45 -13.32
C ASP A 369 -37.77 7.45 -14.41
N VAL A 370 -39.02 7.34 -14.88
CA VAL A 370 -39.60 8.28 -15.85
C VAL A 370 -39.71 9.68 -15.25
N HIS A 371 -40.01 9.79 -13.95
CA HIS A 371 -40.04 11.08 -13.27
C HIS A 371 -38.63 11.67 -13.15
N GLN A 372 -37.62 10.83 -12.89
CA GLN A 372 -36.23 11.28 -12.88
C GLN A 372 -35.83 11.84 -14.25
N GLU A 373 -36.16 11.16 -15.35
CA GLU A 373 -35.93 11.67 -16.71
C GLU A 373 -36.59 13.05 -16.92
N TRP A 374 -37.83 13.26 -16.48
CA TRP A 374 -38.51 14.55 -16.58
C TRP A 374 -37.86 15.65 -15.75
N VAL A 375 -37.39 15.33 -14.55
CA VAL A 375 -36.62 16.27 -13.71
C VAL A 375 -35.31 16.68 -14.40
N ILE A 376 -34.66 15.76 -15.11
CA ILE A 376 -33.47 16.08 -15.92
C ILE A 376 -33.83 16.96 -17.13
N MET A 377 -34.92 16.65 -17.85
CA MET A 377 -35.38 17.43 -19.01
C MET A 377 -35.82 18.84 -18.63
N GLU A 378 -36.36 19.03 -17.43
CA GLU A 378 -36.69 20.34 -16.86
C GLU A 378 -35.45 21.06 -16.29
N ASP A 379 -34.24 20.56 -16.51
CA ASP A 379 -32.95 21.18 -16.16
C ASP A 379 -32.84 21.58 -14.68
N TYR A 380 -33.10 20.61 -13.79
CA TYR A 380 -33.00 20.81 -12.34
C TYR A 380 -31.57 20.75 -11.80
N ILE A 381 -30.63 20.10 -12.48
CA ILE A 381 -29.26 19.89 -11.98
C ILE A 381 -28.58 21.22 -11.59
N PRO A 382 -28.53 22.26 -12.45
CA PRO A 382 -27.88 23.53 -12.08
C PRO A 382 -28.54 24.21 -10.87
N VAL A 383 -29.87 24.10 -10.75
CA VAL A 383 -30.63 24.66 -9.61
C VAL A 383 -30.25 23.94 -8.32
N LEU A 384 -30.21 22.60 -8.33
CA LEU A 384 -29.83 21.79 -7.17
C LEU A 384 -28.37 22.04 -6.74
N ILE A 385 -27.44 22.20 -7.69
CA ILE A 385 -26.05 22.57 -7.39
C ILE A 385 -25.98 23.98 -6.79
N GLY A 386 -26.75 24.94 -7.31
CA GLY A 386 -26.85 26.29 -6.73
C GLY A 386 -27.34 26.30 -5.28
N LEU A 387 -28.26 25.38 -4.93
CA LEU A 387 -28.76 25.24 -3.56
C LEU A 387 -27.69 24.79 -2.55
N LEU A 388 -26.59 24.17 -3.00
CA LEU A 388 -25.45 23.81 -2.14
C LEU A 388 -24.71 25.04 -1.59
N GLY A 389 -24.90 26.21 -2.20
CA GLY A 389 -24.37 27.49 -1.73
C GLY A 389 -25.18 28.14 -0.60
N THR A 390 -26.37 27.62 -0.28
CA THR A 390 -27.28 28.21 0.73
C THR A 390 -26.78 28.04 2.16
N LYS A 391 -27.27 28.88 3.08
CA LYS A 391 -26.92 28.81 4.51
C LYS A 391 -27.65 27.68 5.24
N ASN A 392 -28.86 27.34 4.81
CA ASN A 392 -29.68 26.30 5.43
C ASN A 392 -29.13 24.89 5.16
N ARG A 393 -28.91 24.11 6.23
CA ARG A 393 -28.32 22.77 6.14
C ARG A 393 -29.26 21.72 5.56
N GLU A 394 -30.55 21.80 5.84
CA GLU A 394 -31.53 20.80 5.38
C GLU A 394 -31.75 20.96 3.88
N ILE A 395 -31.75 22.20 3.37
CA ILE A 395 -31.81 22.50 1.94
C ILE A 395 -30.62 21.86 1.21
N ARG A 396 -29.40 22.06 1.70
CA ARG A 396 -28.20 21.45 1.09
C ARG A 396 -28.26 19.93 1.14
N LYS A 397 -28.64 19.35 2.27
CA LYS A 397 -28.76 17.90 2.45
C LYS A 397 -29.78 17.29 1.49
N ASN A 398 -30.97 17.88 1.35
CA ASN A 398 -32.01 17.41 0.44
C ASN A 398 -31.58 17.57 -1.03
N ALA A 399 -30.93 18.69 -1.38
CA ALA A 399 -30.38 18.88 -2.72
C ALA A 399 -29.33 17.82 -3.08
N LEU A 400 -28.40 17.51 -2.16
CA LEU A 400 -27.43 16.42 -2.33
C LEU A 400 -28.12 15.06 -2.51
N ALA A 401 -29.14 14.76 -1.70
CA ALA A 401 -29.87 13.50 -1.80
C ALA A 401 -30.60 13.32 -3.13
N ILE A 402 -31.20 14.40 -3.68
CA ILE A 402 -31.83 14.37 -5.00
C ILE A 402 -30.77 14.18 -6.08
N LEU A 403 -29.64 14.89 -6.01
CA LEU A 403 -28.52 14.69 -6.93
C LEU A 403 -27.99 13.24 -6.88
N SER A 404 -27.92 12.62 -5.70
CA SER A 404 -27.55 11.20 -5.56
C SER A 404 -28.54 10.27 -6.24
N ILE A 405 -29.85 10.54 -6.12
CA ILE A 405 -30.89 9.75 -6.81
C ILE A 405 -30.73 9.89 -8.32
N LEU A 406 -30.56 11.12 -8.83
CA LEU A 406 -30.42 11.39 -10.27
C LEU A 406 -29.13 10.83 -10.88
N ALA A 407 -28.04 10.75 -10.09
CA ALA A 407 -26.77 10.18 -10.52
C ALA A 407 -26.79 8.65 -10.56
N LYS A 408 -27.67 8.02 -9.78
CA LYS A 408 -27.71 6.57 -9.61
C LYS A 408 -28.03 5.88 -10.94
N ASP A 409 -27.21 4.88 -11.29
CA ASP A 409 -27.41 4.01 -12.47
C ASP A 409 -27.51 4.74 -13.84
N SER A 410 -27.07 6.01 -13.94
CA SER A 410 -27.10 6.80 -15.19
C SER A 410 -25.78 7.55 -15.47
N GLU A 411 -25.00 7.10 -16.45
CA GLU A 411 -23.74 7.77 -16.85
C GLU A 411 -23.98 9.16 -17.43
N GLU A 412 -25.03 9.35 -18.24
CA GLU A 412 -25.38 10.66 -18.83
C GLU A 412 -25.67 11.69 -17.74
N ASN A 413 -26.36 11.29 -16.66
CA ASN A 413 -26.67 12.20 -15.56
C ASN A 413 -25.42 12.55 -14.74
N LYS A 414 -24.49 11.60 -14.53
CA LYS A 414 -23.20 11.87 -13.86
C LYS A 414 -22.38 12.89 -14.65
N GLU A 415 -22.36 12.77 -15.98
CA GLU A 415 -21.71 13.76 -16.85
C GLU A 415 -22.38 15.12 -16.75
N LYS A 416 -23.73 15.19 -16.79
CA LYS A 416 -24.46 16.46 -16.61
C LYS A 416 -24.18 17.12 -15.25
N ILE A 417 -24.10 16.33 -14.18
CA ILE A 417 -23.77 16.86 -12.84
C ILE A 417 -22.34 17.41 -12.80
N THR A 418 -21.38 16.69 -13.39
CA THR A 418 -19.96 17.13 -13.39
C THR A 418 -19.69 18.26 -14.37
N ALA A 419 -20.52 18.43 -15.41
CA ALA A 419 -20.42 19.52 -16.38
C ALA A 419 -20.90 20.89 -15.85
N VAL A 420 -21.65 20.93 -14.74
CA VAL A 420 -22.07 22.21 -14.13
C VAL A 420 -20.88 22.90 -13.47
N ASP A 421 -20.72 24.19 -13.77
CA ASP A 421 -19.65 25.02 -13.21
C ASP A 421 -19.60 24.96 -11.68
N ASN A 422 -18.42 24.66 -11.13
CA ASN A 422 -18.15 24.53 -9.70
C ASN A 422 -18.97 23.45 -8.96
N ALA A 423 -19.58 22.49 -9.67
CA ALA A 423 -20.41 21.46 -9.05
C ALA A 423 -19.61 20.60 -8.07
N LEU A 424 -18.46 20.07 -8.50
CA LEU A 424 -17.62 19.22 -7.67
C LEU A 424 -17.03 19.98 -6.48
N GLU A 425 -16.65 21.24 -6.65
CA GLU A 425 -16.18 22.11 -5.57
C GLU A 425 -17.28 22.36 -4.53
N ALA A 426 -18.53 22.52 -4.95
CA ALA A 426 -19.68 22.68 -4.06
C ALA A 426 -19.98 21.40 -3.28
N ILE A 427 -19.93 20.24 -3.95
CA ILE A 427 -20.14 18.93 -3.31
C ILE A 427 -18.99 18.62 -2.34
N VAL A 428 -17.72 18.81 -2.73
CA VAL A 428 -16.54 18.61 -1.87
C VAL A 428 -16.56 19.55 -0.67
N ARG A 429 -16.99 20.82 -0.83
CA ARG A 429 -17.17 21.73 0.30
C ARG A 429 -18.20 21.23 1.32
N SER A 430 -19.15 20.41 0.88
CA SER A 430 -20.15 19.80 1.77
C SER A 430 -19.59 18.65 2.62
N LEU A 431 -18.46 18.05 2.21
CA LEU A 431 -17.72 17.07 3.04
C LEU A 431 -17.16 17.69 4.33
N ALA A 432 -16.76 18.97 4.30
CA ALA A 432 -16.19 19.67 5.45
C ALA A 432 -17.25 20.14 6.48
N ARG A 433 -18.54 19.81 6.27
CA ARG A 433 -19.65 20.23 7.12
C ARG A 433 -20.05 19.12 8.10
N GLN A 434 -21.17 19.30 8.82
CA GLN A 434 -21.64 18.35 9.84
C GLN A 434 -21.91 16.95 9.28
N SER A 435 -21.82 15.93 10.16
CA SER A 435 -21.86 14.49 9.83
C SER A 435 -23.02 14.05 8.94
N GLY A 436 -24.22 14.62 9.11
CA GLY A 436 -25.37 14.27 8.28
C GLY A 436 -25.29 14.76 6.84
N GLU A 437 -24.64 15.90 6.60
CA GLU A 437 -24.45 16.47 5.26
C GLU A 437 -23.24 15.86 4.57
N SER A 438 -22.14 15.68 5.31
CA SER A 438 -20.91 15.10 4.78
C SER A 438 -21.12 13.65 4.31
N LYS A 439 -21.96 12.88 5.00
CA LYS A 439 -22.31 11.50 4.60
C LYS A 439 -23.04 11.44 3.26
N VAL A 440 -24.02 12.32 3.02
CA VAL A 440 -24.76 12.35 1.75
C VAL A 440 -23.87 12.88 0.62
N ALA A 441 -23.04 13.89 0.89
CA ALA A 441 -22.05 14.38 -0.07
C ALA A 441 -21.04 13.27 -0.46
N LEU A 442 -20.59 12.47 0.51
CA LEU A 442 -19.69 11.36 0.28
C LEU A 442 -20.33 10.26 -0.56
N GLN A 443 -21.61 9.93 -0.31
CA GLN A 443 -22.38 8.99 -1.14
C GLN A 443 -22.55 9.48 -2.58
N LEU A 444 -22.85 10.77 -2.78
CA LEU A 444 -22.92 11.37 -4.11
C LEU A 444 -21.56 11.26 -4.84
N LEU A 445 -20.47 11.66 -4.17
CA LEU A 445 -19.13 11.57 -4.75
C LEU A 445 -18.72 10.12 -5.08
N LEU A 446 -19.13 9.17 -4.24
CA LEU A 446 -18.92 7.75 -4.51
C LEU A 446 -19.65 7.29 -5.77
N GLU A 447 -20.92 7.68 -5.94
CA GLU A 447 -21.69 7.36 -7.15
C GLU A 447 -21.07 8.01 -8.40
N LEU A 448 -20.70 9.29 -8.31
CA LEU A 448 -20.04 10.01 -9.39
C LEU A 448 -18.70 9.36 -9.77
N SER A 449 -17.93 8.85 -8.79
CA SER A 449 -16.63 8.21 -9.02
C SER A 449 -16.67 6.93 -9.88
N ARG A 450 -17.86 6.39 -10.16
CA ARG A 450 -18.01 5.28 -11.11
C ARG A 450 -17.78 5.72 -12.56
N SER A 451 -17.96 7.01 -12.86
CA SER A 451 -17.61 7.60 -14.15
C SER A 451 -16.11 7.92 -14.23
N SER A 452 -15.47 7.61 -15.36
CA SER A 452 -14.05 7.92 -15.59
C SER A 452 -13.76 9.43 -15.59
N ILE A 453 -14.66 10.22 -16.18
CA ILE A 453 -14.53 11.68 -16.29
C ILE A 453 -14.62 12.32 -14.91
N ALA A 454 -15.60 11.89 -14.11
CA ALA A 454 -15.79 12.38 -12.76
C ALA A 454 -14.56 12.12 -11.87
N ARG A 455 -13.93 10.94 -11.97
CA ARG A 455 -12.72 10.62 -11.18
C ARG A 455 -11.55 11.56 -11.45
N ASP A 456 -11.31 11.89 -12.72
CA ASP A 456 -10.24 12.82 -13.11
C ASP A 456 -10.51 14.23 -12.59
N LEU A 457 -11.74 14.72 -12.74
CA LEU A 457 -12.13 16.04 -12.25
C LEU A 457 -12.09 16.12 -10.72
N MET A 458 -12.62 15.11 -10.01
CA MET A 458 -12.64 15.07 -8.55
C MET A 458 -11.25 15.10 -7.92
N GLY A 459 -10.27 14.42 -8.55
CA GLY A 459 -8.89 14.44 -8.10
C GLY A 459 -8.21 15.81 -8.21
N LYS A 460 -8.66 16.65 -9.13
CA LYS A 460 -8.18 18.02 -9.35
C LYS A 460 -8.80 19.03 -8.38
N VAL A 461 -9.93 18.71 -7.74
CA VAL A 461 -10.58 19.60 -6.77
C VAL A 461 -9.73 19.75 -5.53
N GLN A 462 -9.32 21.00 -5.25
CA GLN A 462 -8.48 21.32 -4.10
C GLN A 462 -9.14 20.89 -2.79
N GLY A 463 -8.41 20.13 -1.97
CA GLY A 463 -8.87 19.68 -0.65
C GLY A 463 -9.75 18.42 -0.66
N CYS A 464 -10.17 17.91 -1.83
CA CYS A 464 -10.99 16.69 -1.92
C CYS A 464 -10.31 15.50 -1.23
N ILE A 465 -9.10 15.14 -1.67
CA ILE A 465 -8.34 14.00 -1.13
C ILE A 465 -7.98 14.21 0.35
N LEU A 466 -7.66 15.44 0.75
CA LEU A 466 -7.35 15.75 2.15
C LEU A 466 -8.57 15.52 3.05
N LEU A 467 -9.76 15.99 2.65
CA LEU A 467 -11.00 15.78 3.40
C LEU A 467 -11.35 14.29 3.50
N LEU A 468 -11.20 13.53 2.41
CA LEU A 468 -11.36 12.07 2.44
C LEU A 468 -10.37 11.40 3.40
N GLY A 469 -9.11 11.85 3.42
CA GLY A 469 -8.10 11.40 4.38
C GLY A 469 -8.50 11.68 5.83
N THR A 470 -9.07 12.85 6.14
CA THR A 470 -9.58 13.14 7.49
C THR A 470 -10.77 12.26 7.89
N MET A 471 -11.61 11.87 6.92
CA MET A 471 -12.75 10.98 7.16
C MET A 471 -12.36 9.55 7.47
N LEU A 472 -11.13 9.12 7.15
CA LEU A 472 -10.61 7.80 7.55
C LEU A 472 -10.44 7.66 9.07
N SER A 473 -10.43 8.78 9.81
CA SER A 473 -10.36 8.82 11.27
C SER A 473 -11.74 9.03 11.92
N SER A 474 -12.84 8.87 11.17
CA SER A 474 -14.21 8.99 11.67
C SER A 474 -14.60 7.81 12.57
N GLU A 475 -15.43 8.08 13.59
CA GLU A 475 -16.06 7.03 14.42
C GLU A 475 -17.21 6.29 13.71
N ASP A 476 -17.76 6.85 12.61
CA ASP A 476 -18.78 6.18 11.79
C ASP A 476 -18.13 5.25 10.75
N ASP A 477 -18.21 3.93 11.01
CA ASP A 477 -17.69 2.87 10.13
C ASP A 477 -18.20 2.98 8.68
N GLN A 478 -19.42 3.44 8.46
CA GLN A 478 -19.96 3.61 7.10
C GLN A 478 -19.27 4.76 6.36
N VAL A 479 -19.02 5.88 7.06
CA VAL A 479 -18.30 7.02 6.49
C VAL A 479 -16.87 6.62 6.14
N THR A 480 -16.20 5.90 7.05
CA THR A 480 -14.85 5.36 6.80
C THR A 480 -14.86 4.40 5.61
N GLY A 481 -15.83 3.48 5.54
CA GLY A 481 -15.98 2.55 4.42
C GLY A 481 -16.18 3.25 3.07
N TYR A 482 -17.08 4.23 3.00
CA TYR A 482 -17.31 5.01 1.78
C TYR A 482 -16.10 5.85 1.38
N ALA A 483 -15.36 6.41 2.34
CA ALA A 483 -14.15 7.19 2.07
C ALA A 483 -13.03 6.30 1.51
N ILE A 484 -12.86 5.08 2.03
CA ILE A 484 -11.90 4.11 1.50
C ILE A 484 -12.28 3.72 0.07
N GLU A 485 -13.53 3.32 -0.17
CA GLU A 485 -14.01 2.92 -1.50
C GLU A 485 -13.83 4.05 -2.52
N LEU A 486 -14.13 5.29 -2.11
CA LEU A 486 -13.93 6.45 -2.97
C LEU A 486 -12.46 6.72 -3.29
N LEU A 487 -11.57 6.66 -2.29
CA LEU A 487 -10.13 6.80 -2.51
C LEU A 487 -9.60 5.67 -3.41
N GLU A 488 -10.10 4.45 -3.28
CA GLU A 488 -9.76 3.34 -4.18
C GLU A 488 -10.20 3.61 -5.61
N ASN A 489 -11.42 4.10 -5.83
CA ASN A 489 -11.91 4.48 -7.16
C ASN A 489 -11.05 5.58 -7.79
N LEU A 490 -10.64 6.58 -7.00
CA LEU A 490 -9.77 7.68 -7.44
C LEU A 490 -8.33 7.26 -7.70
N SER A 491 -7.87 6.14 -7.10
CA SER A 491 -6.48 5.67 -7.21
C SER A 491 -6.12 5.09 -8.59
N CYS A 492 -7.09 4.96 -9.50
CA CYS A 492 -6.83 4.55 -10.88
C CYS A 492 -6.07 5.60 -11.70
N ILE A 493 -5.89 6.82 -11.16
CA ILE A 493 -5.15 7.92 -11.78
C ILE A 493 -3.90 8.18 -10.95
N ASP A 494 -2.72 8.03 -11.55
CA ASP A 494 -1.42 8.15 -10.87
C ASP A 494 -1.26 9.50 -10.15
N GLN A 495 -1.73 10.59 -10.75
CA GLN A 495 -1.68 11.93 -10.15
C GLN A 495 -2.48 12.01 -8.84
N ASN A 496 -3.61 11.29 -8.75
CA ASN A 496 -4.41 11.24 -7.52
C ASN A 496 -3.67 10.45 -6.44
N VAL A 497 -2.97 9.38 -6.80
CA VAL A 497 -2.13 8.61 -5.87
C VAL A 497 -1.02 9.47 -5.26
N ILE A 498 -0.41 10.36 -6.04
CA ILE A 498 0.58 11.32 -5.54
C ILE A 498 -0.05 12.27 -4.50
N GLN A 499 -1.24 12.79 -4.78
CA GLN A 499 -1.95 13.65 -3.83
C GLN A 499 -2.39 12.89 -2.57
N MET A 500 -2.78 11.62 -2.71
CA MET A 500 -3.09 10.73 -1.58
C MET A 500 -1.88 10.53 -0.68
N ALA A 501 -0.70 10.29 -1.25
CA ALA A 501 0.54 10.16 -0.48
C ALA A 501 0.88 11.46 0.28
N ARG A 502 0.68 12.62 -0.34
CA ARG A 502 0.82 13.93 0.34
C ARG A 502 -0.19 14.15 1.47
N ALA A 503 -1.34 13.46 1.42
CA ALA A 503 -2.33 13.42 2.49
C ALA A 503 -2.11 12.25 3.48
N ASN A 504 -0.91 11.64 3.49
CA ASN A 504 -0.52 10.51 4.34
C ASN A 504 -1.25 9.17 4.05
N TYR A 505 -1.86 9.01 2.88
CA TYR A 505 -2.47 7.76 2.45
C TYR A 505 -1.57 7.02 1.44
N PHE A 506 -0.69 6.15 1.94
CA PHE A 506 0.40 5.55 1.16
C PHE A 506 0.05 4.23 0.47
N LYS A 507 -1.00 3.51 0.90
CA LYS A 507 -1.32 2.16 0.38
C LYS A 507 -1.40 2.09 -1.15
N PRO A 508 -2.09 3.01 -1.86
CA PRO A 508 -2.14 2.96 -3.32
C PRO A 508 -0.78 3.22 -3.96
N LEU A 509 0.02 4.13 -3.38
CA LEU A 509 1.37 4.42 -3.85
C LEU A 509 2.25 3.17 -3.75
N LEU A 510 2.22 2.46 -2.62
CA LEU A 510 3.03 1.26 -2.41
C LEU A 510 2.62 0.10 -3.34
N LYS A 511 1.32 -0.01 -3.65
CA LYS A 511 0.82 -0.95 -4.64
C LYS A 511 1.38 -0.64 -6.03
N LEU A 512 1.30 0.61 -6.49
CA LEU A 512 1.87 1.04 -7.77
C LEU A 512 3.39 0.92 -7.82
N LEU A 513 4.08 1.20 -6.71
CA LEU A 513 5.53 1.02 -6.61
C LEU A 513 5.93 -0.46 -6.77
N SER A 514 5.11 -1.39 -6.27
CA SER A 514 5.39 -2.83 -6.33
C SER A 514 5.01 -3.45 -7.68
N SER A 515 3.81 -3.16 -8.19
CA SER A 515 3.23 -3.86 -9.35
C SER A 515 2.95 -2.99 -10.57
N GLY A 516 3.24 -1.68 -10.52
CA GLY A 516 3.00 -0.76 -11.63
C GLY A 516 3.97 -0.93 -12.80
N PRO A 517 3.66 -0.33 -13.97
CA PRO A 517 4.61 -0.16 -15.07
C PRO A 517 5.85 0.61 -14.61
N GLU A 518 6.96 0.45 -15.32
CA GLU A 518 8.26 0.97 -14.90
C GLU A 518 8.28 2.50 -14.76
N GLU A 519 7.63 3.21 -15.69
CA GLU A 519 7.48 4.67 -15.64
C GLU A 519 6.70 5.11 -14.39
N VAL A 520 5.66 4.35 -14.01
CA VAL A 520 4.83 4.64 -12.84
C VAL A 520 5.60 4.35 -11.56
N LYS A 521 6.32 3.21 -11.48
CA LYS A 521 7.21 2.89 -10.33
C LYS A 521 8.20 4.03 -10.06
N MET A 522 8.78 4.58 -11.12
CA MET A 522 9.69 5.73 -11.03
C MET A 522 9.04 6.97 -10.45
N VAL A 523 7.82 7.30 -10.89
CA VAL A 523 7.07 8.44 -10.35
C VAL A 523 6.71 8.21 -8.87
N MET A 524 6.32 7.00 -8.50
CA MET A 524 5.98 6.66 -7.10
C MET A 524 7.20 6.71 -6.17
N ALA A 525 8.34 6.17 -6.61
CA ALA A 525 9.60 6.26 -5.89
C ALA A 525 10.10 7.72 -5.79
N GLY A 526 9.98 8.48 -6.87
CA GLY A 526 10.28 9.91 -6.90
C GLY A 526 9.43 10.69 -5.90
N THR A 527 8.14 10.39 -5.84
CA THR A 527 7.21 10.98 -4.86
C THR A 527 7.65 10.68 -3.43
N LEU A 528 7.97 9.42 -3.09
CA LEU A 528 8.47 9.06 -1.75
C LEU A 528 9.77 9.80 -1.36
N SER A 529 10.59 10.14 -2.35
CA SER A 529 11.84 10.87 -2.15
C SER A 529 11.67 12.37 -1.89
N GLU A 530 10.46 12.92 -2.08
CA GLU A 530 10.17 14.37 -2.04
C GLU A 530 9.10 14.77 -1.03
N ILE A 531 8.14 13.89 -0.74
CA ILE A 531 7.09 14.18 0.23
C ILE A 531 7.67 14.32 1.64
N GLU A 532 7.15 15.24 2.44
CA GLU A 532 7.55 15.36 3.84
C GLU A 532 6.95 14.20 4.66
N LEU A 533 7.80 13.42 5.33
CA LEU A 533 7.39 12.27 6.13
C LEU A 533 7.75 12.46 7.60
N THR A 534 6.77 12.25 8.48
CA THR A 534 7.00 12.07 9.91
C THR A 534 7.70 10.73 10.17
N ASP A 535 8.36 10.58 11.31
CA ASP A 535 9.01 9.31 11.67
C ASP A 535 8.01 8.15 11.74
N HIS A 536 6.77 8.41 12.16
CA HIS A 536 5.70 7.41 12.14
C HIS A 536 5.38 6.94 10.71
N ASN A 537 5.26 7.88 9.77
CA ASN A 537 4.99 7.56 8.37
C ASN A 537 6.15 6.78 7.74
N LYS A 538 7.40 7.22 7.98
CA LYS A 538 8.60 6.50 7.50
C LYS A 538 8.60 5.06 7.97
N LEU A 539 8.26 4.82 9.23
CA LEU A 539 8.18 3.48 9.81
C LEU A 539 7.05 2.64 9.17
N SER A 540 5.85 3.20 9.00
CA SER A 540 4.72 2.51 8.37
C SER A 540 5.04 2.12 6.93
N ILE A 541 5.58 3.04 6.14
CA ILE A 541 5.93 2.82 4.73
C ILE A 541 6.88 1.63 4.56
N VAL A 542 7.90 1.53 5.42
CA VAL A 542 8.84 0.39 5.40
C VAL A 542 8.16 -0.91 5.83
N LYS A 543 7.35 -0.88 6.90
CA LYS A 543 6.57 -2.04 7.37
C LYS A 543 5.59 -2.55 6.31
N ASP A 544 4.99 -1.65 5.55
CA ASP A 544 4.03 -1.94 4.48
C ASP A 544 4.71 -2.40 3.16
N GLY A 545 6.03 -2.61 3.17
CA GLY A 545 6.74 -3.32 2.11
C GLY A 545 7.46 -2.44 1.07
N ALA A 546 7.68 -1.15 1.35
CA ALA A 546 8.35 -0.25 0.40
C ALA A 546 9.78 -0.67 0.00
N LEU A 547 10.51 -1.37 0.88
CA LEU A 547 11.94 -1.66 0.65
C LEU A 547 12.19 -2.59 -0.53
N GLY A 548 11.37 -3.62 -0.72
CA GLY A 548 11.58 -4.61 -1.80
C GLY A 548 11.65 -3.96 -3.19
N PRO A 549 10.60 -3.21 -3.59
CA PRO A 549 10.60 -2.49 -4.87
C PRO A 549 11.72 -1.45 -4.99
N LEU A 550 12.04 -0.73 -3.90
CA LEU A 550 13.12 0.26 -3.94
C LEU A 550 14.49 -0.40 -4.16
N LEU A 551 14.76 -1.55 -3.54
CA LEU A 551 15.99 -2.31 -3.75
C LEU A 551 16.07 -2.90 -5.16
N GLU A 552 14.95 -3.31 -5.75
CA GLU A 552 14.89 -3.74 -7.15
C GLU A 552 15.34 -2.61 -8.11
N LEU A 553 14.92 -1.37 -7.85
CA LEU A 553 15.35 -0.19 -8.62
C LEU A 553 16.87 0.06 -8.49
N LEU A 554 17.49 -0.27 -7.35
CA LEU A 554 18.94 -0.16 -7.17
C LEU A 554 19.70 -1.23 -7.97
N SER A 555 19.29 -2.49 -7.86
CA SER A 555 20.02 -3.61 -8.46
C SER A 555 19.85 -3.71 -9.98
N ASN A 556 18.62 -3.54 -10.48
CA ASN A 556 18.28 -3.79 -11.89
C ASN A 556 18.04 -2.51 -12.71
N GLY A 557 18.12 -1.34 -12.07
CA GLY A 557 17.83 -0.06 -12.70
C GLY A 557 18.97 0.51 -13.54
N ASP A 558 18.62 1.35 -14.51
CA ASP A 558 19.53 2.30 -15.14
C ASP A 558 19.94 3.41 -14.15
N LEU A 559 20.77 4.36 -14.61
CA LEU A 559 21.30 5.41 -13.74
C LEU A 559 20.21 6.29 -13.11
N GLU A 560 19.12 6.58 -13.82
CA GLU A 560 18.02 7.41 -13.30
C GLU A 560 17.19 6.63 -12.28
N LYS A 561 16.91 5.35 -12.54
CA LYS A 561 16.24 4.45 -11.60
C LYS A 561 17.01 4.31 -10.29
N ARG A 562 18.32 4.10 -10.39
CA ARG A 562 19.23 4.04 -9.23
C ARG A 562 19.20 5.33 -8.44
N LYS A 563 19.23 6.48 -9.11
CA LYS A 563 19.21 7.80 -8.47
C LYS A 563 17.92 8.03 -7.68
N VAL A 564 16.77 7.75 -8.28
CA VAL A 564 15.47 7.89 -7.60
C VAL A 564 15.34 6.91 -6.44
N GLY A 565 15.73 5.65 -6.65
CA GLY A 565 15.72 4.62 -5.61
C GLY A 565 16.60 5.00 -4.41
N VAL A 566 17.84 5.45 -4.65
CA VAL A 566 18.75 5.90 -3.58
C VAL A 566 18.18 7.11 -2.86
N LYS A 567 17.61 8.10 -3.56
CA LYS A 567 17.02 9.29 -2.91
C LYS A 567 15.84 8.91 -2.00
N ALA A 568 15.00 7.96 -2.41
CA ALA A 568 13.92 7.44 -1.57
C ALA A 568 14.44 6.67 -0.35
N LEU A 569 15.45 5.80 -0.52
CA LEU A 569 16.08 5.08 0.59
C LEU A 569 16.81 6.03 1.55
N LEU A 570 17.50 7.04 1.04
CA LEU A 570 18.14 8.09 1.86
C LEU A 570 17.11 8.76 2.76
N HIS A 571 15.96 9.13 2.20
CA HIS A 571 14.90 9.77 2.96
C HIS A 571 14.31 8.86 4.05
N LEU A 572 14.06 7.59 3.74
CA LEU A 572 13.53 6.60 4.68
C LEU A 572 14.54 6.13 5.74
N SER A 573 15.83 6.07 5.40
CA SER A 573 16.93 5.58 6.26
C SER A 573 17.30 6.56 7.37
N SER A 574 16.90 7.83 7.25
CA SER A 574 17.09 8.84 8.31
C SER A 574 16.48 8.43 9.67
N LEU A 575 15.54 7.48 9.67
CA LEU A 575 15.04 6.82 10.88
C LEU A 575 15.83 5.53 11.16
N PRO A 576 16.54 5.40 12.30
CA PRO A 576 17.42 4.25 12.59
C PRO A 576 16.75 2.87 12.47
N GLN A 577 15.48 2.73 12.87
CA GLN A 577 14.76 1.46 12.77
C GLN A 577 14.58 1.01 11.31
N ASN A 578 14.34 1.96 10.40
CA ASN A 578 14.24 1.67 8.97
C ASN A 578 15.60 1.30 8.38
N GLY A 579 16.68 1.96 8.84
CA GLY A 579 18.03 1.62 8.43
C GLY A 579 18.41 0.20 8.84
N LEU A 580 18.03 -0.26 10.03
CA LEU A 580 18.20 -1.67 10.43
C LEU A 580 17.46 -2.62 9.49
N GLU A 581 16.21 -2.33 9.17
CA GLU A 581 15.45 -3.18 8.24
C GLU A 581 16.06 -3.19 6.82
N MET A 582 16.61 -2.07 6.36
CA MET A 582 17.36 -2.00 5.10
C MET A 582 18.61 -2.91 5.13
N ILE A 583 19.36 -2.94 6.24
CA ILE A 583 20.50 -3.84 6.39
C ILE A 583 20.03 -5.30 6.33
N ARG A 584 18.98 -5.65 7.08
CA ARG A 584 18.40 -7.01 7.10
C ARG A 584 17.89 -7.46 5.71
N LYS A 585 17.38 -6.52 4.90
CA LYS A 585 16.93 -6.77 3.52
C LYS A 585 18.06 -6.77 2.48
N GLY A 586 19.31 -6.58 2.88
CA GLY A 586 20.47 -6.67 2.00
C GLY A 586 20.75 -5.41 1.17
N ALA A 587 20.35 -4.23 1.63
CA ALA A 587 20.59 -2.96 0.94
C ALA A 587 22.08 -2.60 0.79
N VAL A 588 22.92 -3.13 1.67
CA VAL A 588 24.34 -2.77 1.82
C VAL A 588 25.16 -3.07 0.55
N GLY A 589 24.99 -4.26 -0.04
CA GLY A 589 25.74 -4.67 -1.24
C GLY A 589 25.52 -3.74 -2.44
N PRO A 590 24.27 -3.53 -2.89
CA PRO A 590 23.96 -2.61 -3.99
C PRO A 590 24.45 -1.18 -3.75
N LEU A 591 24.37 -0.67 -2.52
CA LEU A 591 24.87 0.66 -2.18
C LEU A 591 26.40 0.74 -2.34
N PHE A 592 27.15 -0.27 -1.90
CA PHE A 592 28.60 -0.29 -2.10
C PHE A 592 29.01 -0.38 -3.57
N GLU A 593 28.32 -1.19 -4.38
CA GLU A 593 28.57 -1.24 -5.82
C GLU A 593 28.41 0.13 -6.49
N LEU A 594 27.39 0.90 -6.09
CA LEU A 594 27.17 2.27 -6.58
C LEU A 594 28.24 3.25 -6.06
N LEU A 595 28.69 3.10 -4.82
CA LEU A 595 29.73 3.95 -4.25
C LEU A 595 31.09 3.78 -4.95
N TYR A 596 31.45 2.54 -5.29
CA TYR A 596 32.75 2.19 -5.89
C TYR A 596 32.81 2.45 -7.40
N SER A 597 31.68 2.49 -8.10
CA SER A 597 31.59 2.67 -9.57
C SER A 597 31.79 4.13 -10.03
N HIS A 598 33.03 4.63 -9.93
CA HIS A 598 33.41 6.01 -10.27
C HIS A 598 33.07 6.45 -11.70
N SER A 599 33.15 5.54 -12.69
CA SER A 599 32.93 5.86 -14.10
C SER A 599 31.47 5.84 -14.53
N LEU A 600 30.59 5.27 -13.71
CA LEU A 600 29.18 5.01 -14.05
C LEU A 600 28.20 5.84 -13.22
N SER A 601 28.64 6.40 -12.09
CA SER A 601 27.80 7.09 -11.12
C SER A 601 28.10 8.59 -11.07
N SER A 602 27.06 9.44 -11.06
CA SER A 602 27.22 10.89 -10.89
C SER A 602 27.76 11.24 -9.49
N PRO A 603 28.53 12.34 -9.32
CA PRO A 603 29.05 12.75 -8.01
C PRO A 603 27.94 12.91 -6.94
N ALA A 604 26.83 13.57 -7.30
CA ALA A 604 25.68 13.76 -6.42
C ALA A 604 25.03 12.42 -5.99
N LEU A 605 24.99 11.43 -6.89
CA LEU A 605 24.50 10.09 -6.54
C LEU A 605 25.42 9.41 -5.53
N ARG A 606 26.75 9.51 -5.72
CA ARG A 606 27.72 8.90 -4.80
C ARG A 606 27.69 9.55 -3.42
N GLU A 607 27.43 10.85 -3.34
CA GLU A 607 27.18 11.56 -2.08
C GLU A 607 25.93 11.02 -1.38
N GLN A 608 24.80 10.90 -2.09
CA GLN A 608 23.56 10.34 -1.53
C GLN A 608 23.72 8.88 -1.07
N VAL A 609 24.49 8.08 -1.82
CA VAL A 609 24.82 6.70 -1.44
C VAL A 609 25.66 6.68 -0.16
N ALA A 610 26.71 7.50 -0.07
CA ALA A 610 27.56 7.58 1.10
C ALA A 610 26.77 8.04 2.35
N GLU A 611 25.85 8.99 2.17
CA GLU A 611 24.96 9.47 3.24
C GLU A 611 23.96 8.38 3.68
N THR A 612 23.43 7.60 2.73
CA THR A 612 22.56 6.45 3.04
C THR A 612 23.33 5.41 3.86
N ILE A 613 24.55 5.05 3.44
CA ILE A 613 25.42 4.11 4.17
C ILE A 613 25.74 4.64 5.58
N MET A 614 25.95 5.95 5.73
CA MET A 614 26.13 6.59 7.04
C MET A 614 24.89 6.43 7.93
N HIS A 615 23.67 6.63 7.41
CA HIS A 615 22.45 6.37 8.17
C HIS A 615 22.32 4.89 8.58
N LEU A 616 22.67 3.95 7.69
CA LEU A 616 22.70 2.54 8.01
C LEU A 616 23.71 2.24 9.14
N ALA A 617 24.90 2.82 9.11
CA ALA A 617 25.87 2.68 10.20
C ALA A 617 25.35 3.22 11.53
N ILE A 618 24.73 4.40 11.53
CA ILE A 618 24.11 4.98 12.74
C ILE A 618 23.03 4.04 13.30
N SER A 619 22.29 3.36 12.42
CA SER A 619 21.26 2.40 12.82
C SER A 619 21.81 1.23 13.65
N THR A 620 23.07 0.83 13.41
CA THR A 620 23.77 -0.23 14.17
C THR A 620 24.15 0.18 15.60
N THR A 621 24.00 1.45 15.99
CA THR A 621 24.29 1.95 17.35
C THR A 621 23.09 1.81 18.30
N THR A 622 21.93 1.40 17.79
CA THR A 622 20.71 1.23 18.59
C THR A 622 20.74 -0.04 19.44
N GLN A 623 19.96 -0.05 20.53
CA GLN A 623 19.87 -1.22 21.41
C GLN A 623 19.34 -2.47 20.66
N GLU A 624 18.36 -2.31 19.78
CA GLU A 624 17.82 -3.40 18.94
C GLU A 624 18.93 -4.06 18.10
N ALA A 625 19.83 -3.26 17.52
CA ALA A 625 20.95 -3.76 16.73
C ALA A 625 21.93 -4.59 17.56
N ALA A 626 22.13 -4.22 18.83
CA ALA A 626 23.02 -4.93 19.74
C ALA A 626 22.44 -6.28 20.19
N GLU A 627 21.12 -6.34 20.39
CA GLU A 627 20.41 -7.59 20.71
C GLU A 627 20.45 -8.58 19.53
N ASP A 628 20.26 -8.08 18.31
CA ASP A 628 20.26 -8.89 17.09
C ASP A 628 21.66 -9.09 16.46
N GLN A 629 22.70 -8.48 17.02
CA GLN A 629 24.08 -8.51 16.51
C GLN A 629 24.18 -8.10 15.03
N VAL A 630 23.46 -7.03 14.64
CA VAL A 630 23.41 -6.56 13.24
C VAL A 630 24.60 -5.67 12.92
N SER A 631 25.52 -6.17 12.11
CA SER A 631 26.71 -5.45 11.64
C SER A 631 26.50 -4.89 10.23
N LEU A 632 27.09 -3.74 9.93
CA LEU A 632 27.10 -3.17 8.59
C LEU A 632 28.18 -3.82 7.70
N LEU A 633 29.34 -4.14 8.28
CA LEU A 633 30.51 -4.66 7.57
C LEU A 633 31.19 -5.74 8.41
N ASP A 634 31.30 -6.95 7.86
CA ASP A 634 31.94 -8.08 8.54
C ASP A 634 33.32 -8.41 7.96
N SER A 635 33.55 -8.11 6.68
CA SER A 635 34.81 -8.38 5.98
C SER A 635 35.86 -7.29 6.23
N GLU A 636 37.09 -7.71 6.51
CA GLU A 636 38.26 -6.82 6.56
C GLU A 636 38.51 -6.11 5.22
N GLU A 637 38.24 -6.81 4.11
CA GLU A 637 38.41 -6.26 2.76
C GLU A 637 37.44 -5.10 2.51
N ASP A 638 36.19 -5.20 2.98
CA ASP A 638 35.19 -4.15 2.80
C ASP A 638 35.48 -2.93 3.68
N ILE A 639 36.00 -3.15 4.89
CA ILE A 639 36.49 -2.08 5.78
C ILE A 639 37.65 -1.35 5.10
N PHE A 640 38.61 -2.07 4.55
CA PHE A 640 39.75 -1.48 3.84
C PHE A 640 39.30 -0.69 2.60
N LYS A 641 38.45 -1.28 1.75
CA LYS A 641 37.92 -0.62 0.54
C LYS A 641 37.19 0.67 0.89
N LEU A 642 36.27 0.64 1.86
CA LEU A 642 35.52 1.82 2.26
C LEU A 642 36.43 2.89 2.87
N PHE A 643 37.36 2.50 3.74
CA PHE A 643 38.29 3.45 4.37
C PHE A 643 39.22 4.10 3.34
N SER A 644 39.70 3.35 2.34
CA SER A 644 40.58 3.86 1.28
C SER A 644 39.94 4.98 0.46
N LEU A 645 38.60 5.00 0.35
CA LEU A 645 37.87 6.05 -0.37
C LEU A 645 38.02 7.43 0.28
N ILE A 646 38.34 7.52 1.57
CA ILE A 646 38.57 8.81 2.25
C ILE A 646 39.68 9.59 1.52
N SER A 647 40.76 8.93 1.11
CA SER A 647 41.88 9.57 0.41
C SER A 647 41.60 9.83 -1.08
N LEU A 648 40.51 9.28 -1.63
CA LEU A 648 40.21 9.26 -3.06
C LEU A 648 38.94 10.06 -3.44
N THR A 649 38.29 10.71 -2.47
CA THR A 649 36.99 11.36 -2.68
C THR A 649 36.95 12.80 -2.12
N GLY A 650 35.90 13.54 -2.49
CA GLY A 650 35.67 14.91 -2.04
C GLY A 650 35.12 15.00 -0.60
N PRO A 651 35.02 16.22 -0.05
CA PRO A 651 34.74 16.45 1.38
C PRO A 651 33.39 15.88 1.86
N ASP A 652 32.35 15.88 1.03
CA ASP A 652 31.02 15.40 1.43
C ASP A 652 30.97 13.87 1.58
N ILE A 653 31.65 13.15 0.68
CA ILE A 653 31.81 11.69 0.77
C ILE A 653 32.76 11.35 1.93
N GLN A 654 33.88 12.06 2.07
CA GLN A 654 34.80 11.90 3.20
C GLN A 654 34.09 12.04 4.54
N ARG A 655 33.28 13.10 4.70
CA ARG A 655 32.47 13.34 5.90
C ARG A 655 31.56 12.16 6.20
N SER A 656 30.84 11.66 5.19
CA SER A 656 29.90 10.56 5.35
C SER A 656 30.62 9.27 5.77
N ILE A 657 31.74 8.94 5.11
CA ILE A 657 32.54 7.75 5.45
C ILE A 657 33.13 7.83 6.86
N LEU A 658 33.67 8.99 7.26
CA LEU A 658 34.21 9.20 8.61
C LEU A 658 33.12 8.98 9.67
N LYS A 659 31.91 9.49 9.42
CA LYS A 659 30.75 9.27 10.30
C LYS A 659 30.29 7.81 10.32
N THR A 660 30.32 7.12 9.17
CA THR A 660 30.04 5.68 9.08
C THR A 660 30.95 4.91 10.04
N PHE A 661 32.27 5.12 9.96
CA PHE A 661 33.22 4.43 10.83
C PHE A 661 33.10 4.86 12.30
N HIS A 662 32.81 6.14 12.57
CA HIS A 662 32.58 6.60 13.95
C HIS A 662 31.36 5.90 14.58
N ALA A 663 30.25 5.79 13.85
CA ALA A 663 29.06 5.04 14.29
C ALA A 663 29.37 3.54 14.47
N MET A 664 30.10 2.93 13.54
CA MET A 664 30.51 1.53 13.67
C MET A 664 31.45 1.30 14.87
N CYS A 665 32.29 2.27 15.24
CA CYS A 665 33.09 2.18 16.46
C CYS A 665 32.23 2.21 17.74
N GLN A 666 30.99 2.69 17.67
CA GLN A 666 30.06 2.77 18.80
C GLN A 666 29.04 1.61 18.82
N SER A 667 29.05 0.74 17.81
CA SER A 667 28.15 -0.42 17.73
C SER A 667 28.66 -1.60 18.58
N PHE A 668 27.90 -2.69 18.61
CA PHE A 668 28.29 -3.94 19.29
C PHE A 668 29.60 -4.54 18.76
N SER A 669 29.95 -4.30 17.49
CA SER A 669 31.20 -4.74 16.86
C SER A 669 32.32 -3.70 16.96
N GLY A 670 32.11 -2.63 17.73
CA GLY A 670 33.01 -1.48 17.79
C GLY A 670 34.45 -1.81 18.15
N LEU A 671 34.68 -2.76 19.08
CA LEU A 671 36.03 -3.18 19.46
C LEU A 671 36.80 -3.78 18.26
N ASP A 672 36.15 -4.67 17.52
CA ASP A 672 36.74 -5.32 16.34
C ASP A 672 37.01 -4.31 15.22
N ILE A 673 36.08 -3.37 15.00
CA ILE A 673 36.25 -2.29 14.03
C ILE A 673 37.44 -1.38 14.41
N ARG A 674 37.56 -1.01 15.69
CA ARG A 674 38.72 -0.21 16.17
C ARG A 674 40.04 -0.95 15.95
N ILE A 675 40.09 -2.25 16.25
CA ILE A 675 41.30 -3.09 16.02
C ILE A 675 41.66 -3.12 14.53
N LYS A 676 40.70 -3.43 13.65
CA LYS A 676 40.94 -3.51 12.21
C LYS A 676 41.39 -2.16 11.63
N LEU A 677 40.74 -1.05 12.00
CA LEU A 677 41.15 0.29 11.54
C LEU A 677 42.58 0.63 11.95
N ARG A 678 42.99 0.28 13.18
CA ARG A 678 44.38 0.46 13.64
C ARG A 678 45.37 -0.34 12.80
N GLN A 679 45.05 -1.59 12.44
CA GLN A 679 45.89 -2.44 11.57
C GLN A 679 46.03 -1.88 10.14
N LEU A 680 45.04 -1.15 9.66
CA LEU A 680 45.04 -0.53 8.32
C LEU A 680 45.75 0.83 8.25
N SER A 681 46.53 1.19 9.28
CA SER A 681 47.19 2.51 9.39
C SER A 681 46.22 3.70 9.32
N ALA A 682 44.95 3.51 9.73
CA ALA A 682 43.94 4.57 9.73
C ALA A 682 44.37 5.81 10.52
N VAL A 683 45.16 5.61 11.59
CA VAL A 683 45.72 6.67 12.43
C VAL A 683 46.51 7.69 11.60
N GLN A 684 47.33 7.23 10.64
CA GLN A 684 48.11 8.13 9.79
C GLN A 684 47.21 9.04 8.95
N VAL A 685 46.15 8.47 8.35
CA VAL A 685 45.18 9.22 7.53
C VAL A 685 44.41 10.22 8.39
N LEU A 686 43.98 9.81 9.59
CA LEU A 686 43.24 10.69 10.49
C LEU A 686 44.09 11.84 11.03
N VAL A 687 45.38 11.61 11.29
CA VAL A 687 46.33 12.69 11.63
C VAL A 687 46.42 13.70 10.48
N GLN A 688 46.55 13.25 9.24
CA GLN A 688 46.57 14.15 8.08
C GLN A 688 45.27 14.96 7.94
N LEU A 689 44.11 14.33 8.15
CA LEU A 689 42.81 14.99 8.08
C LEU A 689 42.54 15.93 9.28
N SER A 690 43.15 15.65 10.44
CA SER A 690 43.10 16.54 11.60
C SER A 690 43.77 17.91 11.32
N GLU A 691 44.70 17.94 10.37
CA GLU A 691 45.42 19.13 9.96
C GLU A 691 44.78 19.82 8.75
N ALA A 692 43.68 19.28 8.21
CA ALA A 692 43.03 19.82 7.02
C ALA A 692 42.27 21.13 7.29
N ASP A 693 42.21 21.98 6.26
CA ASP A 693 41.50 23.28 6.34
C ASP A 693 39.98 23.12 6.43
N ASN A 694 39.41 22.05 5.85
CA ASN A 694 37.97 21.78 5.88
C ASN A 694 37.51 21.40 7.30
N SER A 695 36.80 22.32 7.95
CA SER A 695 36.34 22.15 9.34
C SER A 695 35.40 20.96 9.53
N THR A 696 34.52 20.69 8.57
CA THR A 696 33.58 19.58 8.66
C THR A 696 34.30 18.24 8.57
N VAL A 697 35.20 18.04 7.61
CA VAL A 697 35.97 16.79 7.47
C VAL A 697 36.88 16.59 8.69
N ARG A 698 37.60 17.65 9.08
CA ARG A 698 38.48 17.65 10.24
C ARG A 698 37.75 17.24 11.52
N ALA A 699 36.60 17.84 11.81
CA ALA A 699 35.85 17.53 13.02
C ALA A 699 35.41 16.06 13.09
N ASN A 700 34.96 15.47 11.96
CA ASN A 700 34.60 14.05 11.93
C ASN A 700 35.82 13.13 11.99
N ALA A 701 36.96 13.53 11.42
CA ALA A 701 38.21 12.79 11.54
C ALA A 701 38.72 12.77 12.99
N ILE A 702 38.65 13.89 13.69
CA ILE A 702 38.99 13.99 15.13
C ILE A 702 38.09 13.09 15.98
N LYS A 703 36.79 13.06 15.72
CA LYS A 703 35.85 12.18 16.46
C LYS A 703 36.17 10.70 16.26
N LEU A 704 36.45 10.28 15.02
CA LEU A 704 36.87 8.91 14.74
C LEU A 704 38.25 8.60 15.36
N PHE A 705 39.18 9.54 15.29
CA PHE A 705 40.51 9.36 15.88
C PHE A 705 40.43 9.18 17.40
N SER A 706 39.61 9.98 18.10
CA SER A 706 39.35 9.80 19.53
C SER A 706 38.89 8.38 19.85
N CYS A 707 37.93 7.82 19.10
CA CYS A 707 37.48 6.45 19.32
C CYS A 707 38.62 5.42 19.15
N LEU A 708 39.51 5.61 18.17
CA LEU A 708 40.62 4.68 17.98
C LEU A 708 41.61 4.68 19.15
N THR A 709 41.69 5.77 19.92
CA THR A 709 42.58 5.90 21.08
C THR A 709 42.06 5.26 22.37
N GLU A 710 40.77 4.95 22.50
CA GLU A 710 40.16 4.51 23.77
C GLU A 710 40.70 3.15 24.27
N ASP A 711 40.92 2.18 23.37
CA ASP A 711 41.37 0.82 23.70
C ASP A 711 42.67 0.42 22.97
N GLY A 712 43.44 1.39 22.50
CA GLY A 712 44.67 1.09 21.77
C GLY A 712 45.86 0.80 22.68
N ASP A 713 46.80 0.01 22.18
CA ASP A 713 48.11 -0.18 22.79
C ASP A 713 49.03 1.01 22.51
N ASP A 714 49.90 1.35 23.47
CA ASP A 714 50.80 2.49 23.38
C ASP A 714 51.68 2.47 22.11
N SER A 715 52.02 1.27 21.60
CA SER A 715 52.87 1.07 20.43
C SER A 715 52.25 1.55 19.11
N THR A 716 50.94 1.43 18.93
CA THR A 716 50.30 1.63 17.61
C THR A 716 50.21 3.11 17.20
N PHE A 717 50.24 4.04 18.16
CA PHE A 717 50.07 5.47 17.88
C PHE A 717 51.38 6.24 17.75
N LEU A 718 52.45 5.74 18.39
CA LEU A 718 53.73 6.44 18.49
C LEU A 718 54.39 6.70 17.14
N GLU A 719 54.19 5.82 16.16
CA GLU A 719 54.81 5.96 14.82
C GLU A 719 54.20 7.10 13.99
N HIS A 720 52.99 7.55 14.31
CA HIS A 720 52.22 8.47 13.46
C HIS A 720 51.95 9.84 14.10
N ILE A 721 52.08 9.95 15.43
CA ILE A 721 51.89 11.22 16.14
C ILE A 721 53.15 12.07 16.05
N SER A 722 53.01 13.28 15.54
CA SER A 722 54.07 14.29 15.46
C SER A 722 53.78 15.50 16.34
N GLN A 723 54.79 16.34 16.58
CA GLN A 723 54.60 17.63 17.26
C GLN A 723 53.51 18.49 16.57
N ARG A 724 53.48 18.49 15.24
CA ARG A 724 52.49 19.23 14.43
C ARG A 724 51.06 18.75 14.66
N CYS A 725 50.87 17.45 14.89
CA CYS A 725 49.57 16.89 15.26
C CYS A 725 49.11 17.43 16.63
N ILE A 726 49.99 17.42 17.63
CA ILE A 726 49.71 17.96 18.96
C ILE A 726 49.38 19.46 18.89
N ASP A 727 50.18 20.25 18.18
CA ASP A 727 49.93 21.68 17.97
C ASP A 727 48.55 21.91 17.32
N SER A 728 48.18 21.05 16.37
CA SER A 728 46.88 21.11 15.69
C SER A 728 45.72 20.76 16.63
N LEU A 729 45.83 19.71 17.44
CA LEU A 729 44.82 19.34 18.44
C LEU A 729 44.62 20.46 19.46
N LEU A 730 45.69 21.05 19.98
CA LEU A 730 45.63 22.14 20.94
C LEU A 730 45.07 23.43 20.33
N ARG A 731 45.39 23.72 19.07
CA ARG A 731 44.78 24.81 18.31
C ARG A 731 43.27 24.60 18.16
N ILE A 732 42.82 23.40 17.81
CA ILE A 732 41.40 23.03 17.70
C ILE A 732 40.68 23.26 19.03
N ILE A 733 41.27 22.83 20.16
CA ILE A 733 40.70 23.03 21.50
C ILE A 733 40.54 24.53 21.83
N LYS A 734 41.50 25.37 21.42
CA LYS A 734 41.44 26.83 21.63
C LYS A 734 40.41 27.52 20.73
N SER A 735 40.34 27.14 19.45
CA SER A 735 39.69 27.96 18.42
C SER A 735 38.40 27.39 17.85
N SER A 736 38.09 26.10 18.04
CA SER A 736 36.89 25.50 17.46
C SER A 736 35.61 25.99 18.16
N SER A 737 34.52 26.05 17.39
CA SER A 737 33.16 26.26 17.90
C SER A 737 32.40 24.96 18.14
N ASP A 738 32.86 23.82 17.60
CA ASP A 738 32.24 22.51 17.81
C ASP A 738 32.72 21.91 19.14
N VAL A 739 31.82 21.83 20.12
CA VAL A 739 32.13 21.30 21.46
C VAL A 739 32.50 19.82 21.42
N GLU A 740 31.94 19.06 20.48
CA GLU A 740 32.28 17.65 20.30
C GLU A 740 33.68 17.47 19.71
N GLU A 741 34.06 18.32 18.74
CA GLU A 741 35.42 18.34 18.18
C GLU A 741 36.45 18.66 19.28
N ILE A 742 36.14 19.62 20.16
CA ILE A 742 36.99 19.99 21.29
C ILE A 742 37.14 18.85 22.30
N ALA A 743 36.02 18.21 22.69
CA ALA A 743 36.03 17.10 23.63
C ALA A 743 36.81 15.90 23.07
N ALA A 744 36.61 15.56 21.79
CA ALA A 744 37.35 14.49 21.10
C ALA A 744 38.84 14.82 20.96
N ALA A 745 39.21 16.06 20.61
CA ALA A 745 40.61 16.49 20.57
C ALA A 745 41.30 16.38 21.94
N MET A 746 40.61 16.76 23.02
CA MET A 746 41.11 16.57 24.38
C MET A 746 41.20 15.09 24.75
N GLY A 747 40.25 14.26 24.29
CA GLY A 747 40.24 12.81 24.51
C GLY A 747 41.42 12.12 23.86
N ILE A 748 41.77 12.50 22.63
CA ILE A 748 42.99 12.01 21.96
C ILE A 748 44.22 12.29 22.82
N ILE A 749 44.38 13.52 23.31
CA ILE A 749 45.51 13.91 24.17
C ILE A 749 45.52 13.09 25.46
N ALA A 750 44.37 12.87 26.08
CA ALA A 750 44.23 12.12 27.33
C ALA A 750 44.65 10.64 27.23
N ASN A 751 44.44 10.05 26.05
CA ASN A 751 44.71 8.66 25.76
C ASN A 751 46.10 8.42 25.17
N LEU A 752 46.93 9.45 25.00
CA LEU A 752 48.30 9.27 24.54
C LEU A 752 49.16 8.55 25.59
N PRO A 753 50.23 7.84 25.16
CA PRO A 753 51.15 7.17 26.09
C PRO A 753 51.75 8.14 27.11
N LYS A 754 51.48 7.91 28.40
CA LYS A 754 51.86 8.80 29.51
C LYS A 754 53.34 8.69 29.88
N ASP A 755 53.94 7.52 29.64
CA ASP A 755 55.34 7.23 29.99
C ASP A 755 56.33 7.56 28.85
N HIS A 756 55.88 8.23 27.79
CA HIS A 756 56.74 8.64 26.66
C HIS A 756 57.21 10.11 26.82
N PRO A 757 58.50 10.38 27.13
CA PRO A 757 58.98 11.73 27.45
C PRO A 757 58.79 12.75 26.33
N GLN A 758 58.86 12.31 25.07
CA GLN A 758 58.77 13.18 23.90
C GLN A 758 57.37 13.79 23.71
N ILE A 759 56.29 13.02 23.97
CA ILE A 759 54.92 13.52 23.85
C ILE A 759 54.68 14.61 24.89
N THR A 760 55.12 14.35 26.12
CA THR A 760 54.99 15.31 27.21
C THR A 760 55.81 16.58 26.94
N HIS A 761 57.00 16.47 26.34
CA HIS A 761 57.76 17.63 25.88
C HIS A 761 57.01 18.46 24.83
N TRP A 762 56.44 17.82 23.80
CA TRP A 762 55.65 18.51 22.78
C TRP A 762 54.42 19.23 23.36
N LEU A 763 53.71 18.61 24.30
CA LEU A 763 52.58 19.24 24.98
C LEU A 763 53.00 20.49 25.78
N LEU A 764 54.22 20.52 26.31
CA LEU A 764 54.74 21.66 27.07
C LEU A 764 55.14 22.81 26.15
N ASP A 765 55.85 22.51 25.07
CA ASP A 765 56.23 23.52 24.08
C ASP A 765 54.99 24.24 23.52
N ALA A 766 53.87 23.54 23.44
CA ALA A 766 52.60 24.05 22.96
C ALA A 766 51.69 24.69 24.05
N GLU A 767 52.20 24.89 25.27
CA GLU A 767 51.48 25.47 26.41
C GLU A 767 50.17 24.74 26.79
N ALA A 768 50.13 23.40 26.64
CA ALA A 768 48.92 22.60 26.86
C ALA A 768 48.32 22.73 28.27
N LEU A 769 49.16 22.96 29.29
CA LEU A 769 48.71 23.10 30.68
C LEU A 769 47.71 24.26 30.86
N HIS A 770 47.96 25.41 30.21
CA HIS A 770 47.05 26.56 30.27
C HIS A 770 45.71 26.25 29.58
N ILE A 771 45.76 25.49 28.49
CA ILE A 771 44.57 25.09 27.72
C ILE A 771 43.69 24.16 28.55
N ILE A 772 44.30 23.13 29.15
CA ILE A 772 43.62 22.19 30.05
C ILE A 772 43.00 22.95 31.23
N TRP A 773 43.73 23.87 31.85
CA TRP A 773 43.20 24.72 32.93
C TRP A 773 41.96 25.51 32.51
N THR A 774 42.01 26.11 31.30
CA THR A 774 40.88 26.86 30.75
C THR A 774 39.66 25.95 30.58
N CYS A 775 39.84 24.73 30.06
CA CYS A 775 38.76 23.75 29.91
C CYS A 775 38.17 23.27 31.25
N LEU A 776 38.98 23.19 32.31
CA LEU A 776 38.50 22.82 33.66
C LEU A 776 37.79 23.99 34.37
N SER A 777 38.17 25.23 34.06
CA SER A 777 37.68 26.44 34.73
C SER A 777 36.49 27.10 34.03
N ASP A 778 36.28 26.85 32.74
CA ASP A 778 35.22 27.47 31.95
C ASP A 778 33.83 27.00 32.40
N GLY A 779 33.05 27.96 32.89
CA GLY A 779 31.72 27.79 33.45
C GLY A 779 30.57 27.63 32.44
N ASN A 780 30.82 27.84 31.14
CA ASN A 780 29.78 28.32 30.23
C ASN A 780 29.44 27.41 29.03
N ARG A 781 29.72 26.11 29.09
CA ARG A 781 29.45 25.14 28.00
C ARG A 781 28.37 24.11 28.39
N ASP A 782 27.68 23.60 27.37
CA ASP A 782 26.53 22.69 27.45
C ASP A 782 26.75 21.47 28.39
N ALA A 783 25.73 21.10 29.17
CA ALA A 783 25.91 20.30 30.38
C ALA A 783 26.36 18.84 30.16
N SER A 784 26.04 18.22 29.01
CA SER A 784 26.43 16.84 28.69
C SER A 784 27.91 16.77 28.27
N TYR A 785 28.29 17.52 27.23
CA TYR A 785 29.65 17.53 26.68
C TYR A 785 30.66 18.17 27.63
N ARG A 786 30.21 19.03 28.54
CA ARG A 786 31.07 19.52 29.61
C ARG A 786 31.61 18.39 30.49
N ARG A 787 30.81 17.36 30.78
CA ARG A 787 31.27 16.21 31.60
C ARG A 787 32.39 15.45 30.89
N GLN A 788 32.19 15.14 29.61
CA GLN A 788 33.19 14.45 28.79
C GLN A 788 34.46 15.30 28.59
N LEU A 789 34.31 16.61 28.35
CA LEU A 789 35.44 17.51 28.23
C LEU A 789 36.25 17.59 29.54
N VAL A 790 35.60 17.69 30.70
CA VAL A 790 36.28 17.68 32.01
C VAL A 790 36.98 16.35 32.23
N GLU A 791 36.32 15.24 31.94
CA GLU A 791 36.88 13.89 32.06
C GLU A 791 38.16 13.74 31.23
N ASN A 792 38.10 14.14 29.95
CA ASN A 792 39.24 14.13 29.04
C ASN A 792 40.32 15.12 29.47
N ALA A 793 39.97 16.31 29.96
CA ALA A 793 40.93 17.30 30.43
C ALA A 793 41.70 16.81 31.68
N VAL A 794 41.04 16.13 32.62
CA VAL A 794 41.71 15.49 33.76
C VAL A 794 42.56 14.30 33.30
N GLY A 795 42.11 13.52 32.32
CA GLY A 795 42.91 12.48 31.71
C GLY A 795 44.20 13.02 31.07
N ALA A 796 44.10 14.11 30.29
CA ALA A 796 45.24 14.81 29.69
C ALA A 796 46.18 15.41 30.74
N LEU A 797 45.66 15.84 31.88
CA LEU A 797 46.48 16.35 32.99
C LEU A 797 47.44 15.29 33.54
N CYS A 798 47.12 14.00 33.43
CA CYS A 798 47.97 12.91 33.91
C CYS A 798 49.38 12.92 33.28
N HIS A 799 49.56 13.52 32.09
CA HIS A 799 50.87 13.69 31.46
C HIS A 799 51.80 14.63 32.26
N PHE A 800 51.24 15.61 32.98
CA PHE A 800 52.00 16.61 33.72
C PHE A 800 52.22 16.24 35.19
N THR A 801 51.55 15.18 35.67
CA THR A 801 51.63 14.75 37.08
C THR A 801 52.57 13.59 37.32
N VAL A 802 53.18 12.99 36.28
CA VAL A 802 54.10 11.85 36.40
C VAL A 802 55.29 12.16 37.33
N ALA A 803 55.61 11.23 38.24
CA ALA A 803 56.65 11.41 39.26
C ALA A 803 58.09 11.55 38.71
N SER A 804 58.33 11.14 37.46
CA SER A 804 59.62 11.27 36.79
C SER A 804 60.03 12.72 36.53
N ASN A 805 59.09 13.68 36.55
CA ASN A 805 59.38 15.09 36.28
C ASN A 805 58.77 16.06 37.31
N GLN A 806 59.58 16.39 38.33
CA GLN A 806 59.18 17.27 39.43
C GLN A 806 58.98 18.73 39.01
N GLU A 807 59.64 19.19 37.95
CA GLU A 807 59.47 20.58 37.46
C GLU A 807 58.05 20.79 36.93
N TRP A 808 57.50 19.79 36.23
CA TRP A 808 56.15 19.87 35.68
C TRP A 808 55.08 19.71 36.74
N GLN A 809 55.29 18.77 37.68
CA GLN A 809 54.43 18.67 38.86
C GLN A 809 54.34 20.01 39.61
N LYS A 810 55.46 20.74 39.71
CA LYS A 810 55.49 22.07 40.32
C LYS A 810 54.68 23.09 39.52
N LYS A 811 54.81 23.11 38.19
CA LYS A 811 53.99 23.98 37.31
C LYS A 811 52.49 23.68 37.43
N VAL A 812 52.09 22.41 37.53
CA VAL A 812 50.69 22.00 37.79
C VAL A 812 50.19 22.52 39.13
N ALA A 813 51.03 22.44 40.17
CA ALA A 813 50.68 22.89 41.51
C ALA A 813 50.58 24.42 41.60
N GLU A 814 51.53 25.15 41.00
CA GLU A 814 51.54 26.62 40.91
C GLU A 814 50.35 27.16 40.09
N ALA A 815 49.83 26.38 39.13
CA ALA A 815 48.63 26.72 38.37
C ALA A 815 47.32 26.57 39.17
N GLY A 816 47.36 26.07 40.42
CA GLY A 816 46.17 25.92 41.25
C GLY A 816 45.29 24.71 40.90
N ILE A 817 45.84 23.71 40.20
CA ILE A 817 45.09 22.54 39.71
C ILE A 817 44.78 21.52 40.81
N ILE A 818 45.65 21.40 41.82
CA ILE A 818 45.49 20.38 42.89
C ILE A 818 44.16 20.55 43.66
N PRO A 819 43.75 21.76 44.10
CA PRO A 819 42.41 21.96 44.68
C PRO A 819 41.26 21.54 43.76
N VAL A 820 41.37 21.79 42.45
CA VAL A 820 40.35 21.39 41.46
C VAL A 820 40.26 19.88 41.36
N LEU A 821 41.39 19.17 41.33
CA LEU A 821 41.40 17.70 41.37
C LEU A 821 40.69 17.16 42.61
N VAL A 822 40.96 17.73 43.79
CA VAL A 822 40.31 17.33 45.04
C VAL A 822 38.80 17.59 45.01
N GLN A 823 38.35 18.70 44.41
CA GLN A 823 36.93 18.96 44.21
C GLN A 823 36.30 17.91 43.27
N LEU A 824 36.97 17.56 42.18
CA LEU A 824 36.47 16.59 41.19
C LEU A 824 36.39 15.16 41.74
N LEU A 825 37.18 14.79 42.75
CA LEU A 825 37.00 13.52 43.47
C LEU A 825 35.60 13.43 44.13
N ALA A 826 35.03 14.57 44.56
CA ALA A 826 33.73 14.60 45.20
C ALA A 826 32.56 14.72 44.21
N SER A 827 32.74 15.45 43.10
CA SER A 827 31.65 15.81 42.17
C SER A 827 31.75 15.25 40.75
N GLY A 828 32.84 14.55 40.39
CA GLY A 828 33.11 14.04 39.05
C GLY A 828 32.38 12.74 38.69
N THR A 829 32.46 12.35 37.40
CA THR A 829 32.09 11.00 36.92
C THR A 829 33.07 9.95 37.46
N ALA A 830 32.76 8.66 37.33
CA ALA A 830 33.66 7.58 37.76
C ALA A 830 35.06 7.72 37.13
N LEU A 831 35.13 7.93 35.80
CA LEU A 831 36.39 8.11 35.08
C LEU A 831 37.09 9.44 35.42
N THR A 832 36.34 10.54 35.64
CA THR A 832 36.93 11.80 36.14
C THR A 832 37.58 11.59 37.51
N LYS A 833 36.89 10.90 38.42
CA LYS A 833 37.40 10.61 39.76
C LYS A 833 38.63 9.70 39.71
N GLN A 834 38.60 8.67 38.86
CA GLN A 834 39.73 7.79 38.60
C GLN A 834 40.96 8.57 38.13
N ASN A 835 40.82 9.38 37.06
CA ASN A 835 41.92 10.18 36.54
C ASN A 835 42.44 11.21 37.57
N ALA A 836 41.54 11.86 38.32
CA ALA A 836 41.93 12.79 39.37
C ALA A 836 42.71 12.10 40.50
N ALA A 837 42.29 10.89 40.91
CA ALA A 837 43.01 10.09 41.90
C ALA A 837 44.37 9.62 41.37
N ILE A 838 44.48 9.24 40.09
CA ILE A 838 45.76 8.91 39.43
C ILE A 838 46.71 10.11 39.47
N SER A 839 46.26 11.31 39.08
CA SER A 839 47.09 12.52 39.15
C SER A 839 47.56 12.82 40.58
N LEU A 840 46.67 12.71 41.57
CA LEU A 840 47.00 12.93 42.98
C LEU A 840 47.97 11.88 43.52
N LYS A 841 47.84 10.61 43.11
CA LYS A 841 48.79 9.55 43.41
C LYS A 841 50.19 9.92 42.88
N GLN A 842 50.31 10.21 41.59
CA GLN A 842 51.61 10.51 40.96
C GLN A 842 52.28 11.74 41.59
N LEU A 843 51.50 12.77 41.93
CA LEU A 843 51.97 13.93 42.70
C LEU A 843 52.44 13.53 44.10
N SER A 844 51.68 12.70 44.80
CA SER A 844 51.99 12.27 46.17
C SER A 844 53.27 11.42 46.25
N GLU A 845 53.57 10.62 45.23
CA GLU A 845 54.82 9.83 45.14
C GLU A 845 56.08 10.72 45.28
N SER A 846 56.07 11.92 44.69
CA SER A 846 57.16 12.90 44.79
C SER A 846 57.20 13.66 46.13
N SER A 847 56.15 13.55 46.97
CA SER A 847 56.09 14.28 48.25
C SER A 847 57.25 13.93 49.17
N LYS A 848 57.84 12.74 49.01
CA LYS A 848 58.96 12.28 49.84
C LYS A 848 60.22 13.09 49.63
N SER A 849 60.67 13.20 48.39
CA SER A 849 61.89 13.92 48.03
C SER A 849 61.75 15.43 48.24
N LEU A 850 60.51 15.95 48.19
CA LEU A 850 60.23 17.38 48.21
C LEU A 850 59.87 17.95 49.59
N SER A 851 59.60 17.10 50.59
CA SER A 851 59.36 17.54 51.97
C SER A 851 60.61 18.16 52.57
N LYS A 852 60.54 19.42 53.04
CA LYS A 852 61.70 20.10 53.63
C LYS A 852 61.94 19.61 55.07
N PRO A 853 63.17 19.24 55.46
CA PRO A 853 63.46 18.83 56.82
C PRO A 853 63.29 20.02 57.79
N ILE A 854 62.73 19.76 58.97
CA ILE A 854 62.62 20.75 60.04
C ILE A 854 64.04 21.00 60.58
N LYS A 855 64.61 22.17 60.31
CA LYS A 855 65.93 22.55 60.83
C LYS A 855 65.79 22.89 62.31
N HIS A 856 66.24 22.02 63.20
CA HIS A 856 66.52 22.38 64.59
C HIS A 856 67.84 23.15 64.64
N GLY A 857 67.76 24.48 64.53
CA GLY A 857 68.91 25.36 64.71
C GLY A 857 69.37 25.34 66.17
N ILE A 858 70.53 24.76 66.44
CA ILE A 858 71.28 24.99 67.67
C ILE A 858 71.92 26.38 67.52
N PHE A 859 71.23 27.45 67.93
CA PHE A 859 71.75 28.74 68.47
C PHE A 859 70.78 29.93 68.26
N LEU A 860 70.46 30.59 69.38
CA LEU A 860 70.03 31.98 69.64
C LEU A 860 68.68 32.55 69.10
N CYS A 861 67.75 32.72 70.04
CA CYS A 861 67.12 33.99 70.44
C CYS A 861 66.57 34.93 69.33
N CYS A 862 65.36 34.65 68.81
CA CYS A 862 64.24 35.61 68.56
C CYS A 862 63.12 34.96 67.72
N PHE A 863 61.89 34.98 68.27
CA PHE A 863 60.55 34.76 67.69
C PHE A 863 60.33 33.92 66.42
N SER A 864 59.86 32.67 66.62
CA SER A 864 58.67 32.06 65.97
C SER A 864 58.45 30.67 66.59
N ALA A 865 57.19 30.28 66.84
CA ALA A 865 56.88 28.91 67.27
C ALA A 865 57.32 27.93 66.18
N PRO A 866 57.89 26.75 66.52
CA PRO A 866 58.27 25.77 65.51
C PRO A 866 57.03 25.38 64.70
N GLU A 867 57.07 25.56 63.38
CA GLU A 867 55.98 25.12 62.52
C GLU A 867 55.77 23.61 62.73
N PRO A 868 54.55 23.17 63.08
CA PRO A 868 54.30 21.75 63.27
C PRO A 868 54.53 21.04 61.93
N GLY A 869 55.43 20.05 61.96
CA GLY A 869 55.72 19.19 60.82
C GLY A 869 54.47 18.53 60.25
N CYS A 870 54.52 18.17 58.98
CA CYS A 870 53.46 17.39 58.35
C CYS A 870 53.26 16.06 59.10
N PRO A 871 52.03 15.69 59.49
CA PRO A 871 51.79 14.47 60.25
C PRO A 871 52.12 13.19 59.47
N ALA A 872 52.16 13.24 58.13
CA ALA A 872 52.55 12.10 57.29
C ALA A 872 54.04 12.08 56.93
N HIS A 873 54.68 13.25 56.75
CA HIS A 873 56.03 13.36 56.17
C HIS A 873 57.09 13.90 57.12
N LEU A 874 56.71 14.32 58.34
CA LEU A 874 57.58 14.85 59.40
C LEU A 874 58.43 16.08 59.01
N GLY A 875 58.22 16.64 57.82
CA GLY A 875 58.84 17.87 57.32
C GLY A 875 57.83 18.96 57.00
N ILE A 876 58.29 20.11 56.50
CA ILE A 876 57.43 21.19 56.04
C ILE A 876 56.87 20.80 54.68
N CYS A 877 55.55 20.57 54.64
CA CYS A 877 54.83 20.26 53.42
C CYS A 877 53.83 21.36 53.09
N THR A 878 53.69 21.63 51.79
CA THR A 878 52.65 22.47 51.21
C THR A 878 52.01 21.76 50.01
N VAL A 879 50.93 22.33 49.50
CA VAL A 879 50.29 21.87 48.26
C VAL A 879 51.20 22.16 47.05
N GLU A 880 51.79 23.35 47.00
CA GLU A 880 52.59 23.84 45.85
C GLU A 880 54.01 23.25 45.79
N SER A 881 54.65 23.07 46.94
CA SER A 881 56.07 22.70 46.99
C SER A 881 56.35 21.22 47.19
N SER A 882 55.39 20.48 47.76
CA SER A 882 55.58 19.07 48.13
C SER A 882 54.37 18.20 47.85
N PHE A 883 53.34 18.73 47.17
CA PHE A 883 52.15 18.01 46.70
C PHE A 883 51.43 17.15 47.75
N CYS A 884 51.50 17.55 49.01
CA CYS A 884 51.10 16.68 50.12
C CYS A 884 49.57 16.54 50.20
N LEU A 885 49.07 15.30 50.08
CA LEU A 885 47.63 14.99 50.14
C LEU A 885 46.93 15.48 51.41
N VAL A 886 47.62 15.45 52.55
CA VAL A 886 47.10 15.96 53.84
C VAL A 886 46.85 17.47 53.75
N LYS A 887 47.82 18.23 53.23
CA LYS A 887 47.71 19.68 53.10
C LYS A 887 46.71 20.08 52.02
N ALA A 888 46.57 19.25 50.98
CA ALA A 888 45.57 19.42 49.93
C ALA A 888 44.13 19.06 50.37
N LYS A 889 43.93 18.51 51.57
CA LYS A 889 42.64 17.99 52.07
C LYS A 889 42.03 16.90 51.17
N ALA A 890 42.89 16.10 50.52
CA ALA A 890 42.47 15.07 49.59
C ALA A 890 41.98 13.77 50.26
N LEU A 891 42.29 13.56 51.55
CA LEU A 891 42.02 12.28 52.23
C LEU A 891 40.53 11.96 52.35
N ASP A 892 39.70 12.93 52.77
CA ASP A 892 38.25 12.72 52.92
C ASP A 892 37.57 12.28 51.61
N PRO A 893 37.76 13.00 50.48
CA PRO A 893 37.22 12.57 49.19
C PRO A 893 37.74 11.20 48.73
N LEU A 894 39.05 10.94 48.87
CA LEU A 894 39.64 9.64 48.50
C LEU A 894 39.05 8.49 49.33
N VAL A 895 38.89 8.67 50.65
CA VAL A 895 38.31 7.63 51.52
C VAL A 895 36.84 7.36 51.17
N ARG A 896 36.06 8.39 50.81
CA ARG A 896 34.67 8.20 50.35
C ARG A 896 34.59 7.37 49.08
N MET A 897 35.52 7.59 48.14
CA MET A 897 35.57 6.83 46.89
C MET A 897 35.80 5.33 47.08
N LEU A 898 36.50 4.90 48.15
CA LEU A 898 36.68 3.47 48.45
C LEU A 898 35.36 2.74 48.73
N GLY A 899 34.28 3.46 49.01
CA GLY A 899 32.94 2.90 49.22
C GLY A 899 32.02 2.95 48.00
N GLU A 900 32.50 3.44 46.85
CA GLU A 900 31.70 3.57 45.63
C GLU A 900 31.63 2.25 44.84
N ALA A 901 30.71 2.17 43.89
CA ALA A 901 30.48 0.96 43.09
C ALA A 901 31.54 0.74 42.00
N ASP A 902 32.18 1.81 41.53
CA ASP A 902 33.15 1.74 40.43
C ASP A 902 34.51 1.21 40.89
N VAL A 903 34.92 0.08 40.33
CA VAL A 903 36.12 -0.66 40.77
C VAL A 903 37.40 0.09 40.44
N GLU A 904 37.47 0.78 39.30
CA GLU A 904 38.68 1.44 38.83
C GLU A 904 38.94 2.74 39.58
N ALA A 905 37.88 3.50 39.87
CA ALA A 905 37.94 4.68 40.72
C ALA A 905 38.32 4.31 42.17
N CYS A 906 37.77 3.21 42.72
CA CYS A 906 38.16 2.69 44.03
C CYS A 906 39.66 2.34 44.06
N GLU A 907 40.14 1.69 43.02
CA GLU A 907 41.54 1.29 42.92
C GLU A 907 42.50 2.47 42.81
N ALA A 908 42.17 3.45 41.95
CA ALA A 908 42.97 4.66 41.82
C ALA A 908 43.03 5.44 43.14
N SER A 909 41.90 5.51 43.88
CA SER A 909 41.86 6.12 45.20
C SER A 909 42.73 5.37 46.21
N LEU A 910 42.64 4.03 46.23
CA LEU A 910 43.46 3.21 47.10
C LEU A 910 44.94 3.46 46.80
N ASP A 911 45.36 3.39 45.53
CA ASP A 911 46.74 3.66 45.13
C ASP A 911 47.23 5.04 45.62
N ALA A 912 46.40 6.09 45.52
CA ALA A 912 46.75 7.42 46.02
C ALA A 912 46.97 7.43 47.54
N LEU A 913 46.10 6.78 48.31
CA LEU A 913 46.24 6.67 49.77
C LEU A 913 47.47 5.86 50.18
N LEU A 914 47.84 4.82 49.42
CA LEU A 914 48.99 3.97 49.71
C LEU A 914 50.34 4.69 49.60
N THR A 915 50.41 5.82 48.89
CA THR A 915 51.60 6.68 48.84
C THR A 915 52.02 7.20 50.23
N LEU A 916 51.09 7.28 51.20
CA LEU A 916 51.36 7.76 52.55
C LEU A 916 52.02 6.70 53.45
N ILE A 917 51.85 5.42 53.11
CA ILE A 917 52.38 4.28 53.86
C ILE A 917 53.47 3.53 53.08
N ASP A 918 54.23 4.27 52.29
CA ASP A 918 55.35 3.73 51.51
C ASP A 918 56.70 3.93 52.22
N GLY A 919 57.54 2.88 52.24
CA GLY A 919 58.86 2.87 52.89
C GLY A 919 58.80 3.05 54.43
N GLU A 920 59.67 3.91 54.99
CA GLU A 920 59.84 4.11 56.44
C GLU A 920 58.68 4.85 57.14
N ARG A 921 57.59 5.16 56.43
CA ARG A 921 56.49 6.02 56.88
C ARG A 921 55.28 5.27 57.42
N LEU A 922 55.39 3.96 57.57
CA LEU A 922 54.29 3.06 57.94
C LEU A 922 53.59 3.53 59.22
N GLU A 923 54.34 3.99 60.22
CA GLU A 923 53.78 4.41 61.50
C GLU A 923 53.00 5.73 61.39
N GLN A 924 53.61 6.78 60.83
CA GLN A 924 52.99 8.10 60.72
C GLN A 924 51.88 8.13 59.66
N GLY A 925 52.12 7.53 58.50
CA GLY A 925 51.11 7.37 57.45
C GLY A 925 49.93 6.53 57.92
N GLY A 926 50.17 5.46 58.68
CA GLY A 926 49.12 4.65 59.29
C GLY A 926 48.24 5.43 60.26
N LYS A 927 48.84 6.29 61.10
CA LYS A 927 48.11 7.20 62.01
C LYS A 927 47.25 8.21 61.24
N VAL A 928 47.79 8.80 60.18
CA VAL A 928 47.04 9.72 59.31
C VAL A 928 45.85 9.02 58.62
N LEU A 929 46.03 7.78 58.16
CA LEU A 929 44.95 6.98 57.58
C LEU A 929 43.89 6.59 58.62
N ASP A 930 44.28 6.36 59.88
CA ASP A 930 43.34 6.11 61.00
C ASP A 930 42.51 7.37 61.33
N GLU A 931 43.16 8.53 61.43
CA GLU A 931 42.48 9.82 61.65
C GLU A 931 41.48 10.16 60.54
N ALA A 932 41.85 9.87 59.28
CA ALA A 932 40.99 10.00 58.11
C ALA A 932 39.92 8.89 57.98
N LYS A 933 39.87 7.93 58.93
CA LYS A 933 38.96 6.78 58.93
C LYS A 933 39.05 5.91 57.67
N ALA A 934 40.22 5.83 57.04
CA ALA A 934 40.46 5.10 55.79
C ALA A 934 40.55 3.57 56.00
N ILE A 935 41.04 3.12 57.16
CA ILE A 935 41.38 1.71 57.40
C ILE A 935 40.14 0.80 57.36
N GLY A 936 39.01 1.24 57.92
CA GLY A 936 37.75 0.49 57.88
C GLY A 936 37.24 0.21 56.46
N PRO A 937 37.11 1.23 55.60
CA PRO A 937 36.84 1.06 54.16
C PRO A 937 37.83 0.13 53.46
N ILE A 938 39.14 0.25 53.70
CA ILE A 938 40.17 -0.63 53.11
C ILE A 938 39.92 -2.11 53.49
N VAL A 939 39.55 -2.38 54.75
CA VAL A 939 39.20 -3.74 55.20
C VAL A 939 37.96 -4.27 54.46
N LYS A 940 36.95 -3.43 54.22
CA LYS A 940 35.75 -3.86 53.48
C LYS A 940 36.06 -4.29 52.04
N LEU A 941 37.09 -3.73 51.41
CA LEU A 941 37.49 -4.10 50.05
C LEU A 941 38.04 -5.52 49.93
N LEU A 942 38.42 -6.17 51.04
CA LEU A 942 38.73 -7.61 51.05
C LEU A 942 37.54 -8.46 50.61
N SER A 943 36.32 -8.00 50.84
CA SER A 943 35.09 -8.68 50.41
C SER A 943 34.63 -8.28 49.00
N SER A 944 35.43 -7.51 48.24
CA SER A 944 35.12 -7.11 46.87
C SER A 944 35.12 -8.31 45.90
N GLN A 945 34.34 -8.24 44.83
CA GLN A 945 34.37 -9.22 43.74
C GLN A 945 35.60 -9.07 42.83
N SER A 946 36.32 -7.94 42.92
CA SER A 946 37.53 -7.69 42.12
C SER A 946 38.77 -8.30 42.79
N ALA A 947 39.33 -9.32 42.14
CA ALA A 947 40.60 -9.95 42.53
C ALA A 947 41.76 -8.95 42.64
N ARG A 948 41.82 -7.97 41.71
CA ARG A 948 42.86 -6.93 41.69
C ARG A 948 42.77 -6.03 42.93
N LEU A 949 41.56 -5.59 43.26
CA LEU A 949 41.31 -4.72 44.42
C LEU A 949 41.51 -5.45 45.75
N GLN A 950 41.11 -6.72 45.85
CA GLN A 950 41.41 -7.58 47.00
C GLN A 950 42.91 -7.71 47.23
N ARG A 951 43.70 -7.99 46.17
CA ARG A 951 45.15 -8.10 46.26
C ARG A 951 45.78 -6.80 46.75
N LYS A 952 45.41 -5.65 46.17
CA LYS A 952 45.93 -4.34 46.60
C LYS A 952 45.54 -4.01 48.04
N SER A 953 44.32 -4.34 48.45
CA SER A 953 43.84 -4.13 49.83
C SER A 953 44.59 -5.02 50.83
N LEU A 954 44.93 -6.26 50.47
CA LEU A 954 45.78 -7.12 51.28
C LEU A 954 47.20 -6.55 51.43
N MET A 955 47.80 -6.05 50.34
CA MET A 955 49.11 -5.39 50.39
C MET A 955 49.08 -4.14 51.27
N ALA A 956 47.97 -3.39 51.25
CA ALA A 956 47.74 -2.26 52.13
C ALA A 956 47.69 -2.68 53.60
N LEU A 957 46.91 -3.70 53.94
CA LEU A 957 46.74 -4.17 55.31
C LEU A 957 48.00 -4.83 55.88
N GLU A 958 48.78 -5.52 55.03
CA GLU A 958 50.10 -6.04 55.40
C GLU A 958 51.07 -4.95 55.85
N ARG A 959 50.95 -3.74 55.28
CA ARG A 959 51.72 -2.55 55.67
C ARG A 959 51.13 -1.91 56.93
N ILE A 960 49.81 -1.75 56.99
CA ILE A 960 49.10 -1.09 58.12
C ILE A 960 49.25 -1.90 59.42
N PHE A 961 49.13 -3.23 59.39
CA PHE A 961 49.21 -4.09 60.58
C PHE A 961 50.63 -4.37 61.07
N GLN A 962 51.65 -3.74 60.48
CA GLN A 962 52.97 -3.64 61.11
C GLN A 962 52.97 -2.64 62.27
N VAL A 963 51.98 -1.74 62.34
CA VAL A 963 51.79 -0.78 63.43
C VAL A 963 50.88 -1.39 64.50
N ASN A 964 51.46 -1.78 65.64
CA ASN A 964 50.75 -2.50 66.72
C ASN A 964 49.43 -1.84 67.17
N GLU A 965 49.38 -0.51 67.26
CA GLU A 965 48.18 0.24 67.64
C GLU A 965 47.00 0.00 66.67
N LEU A 966 47.30 -0.03 65.36
CA LEU A 966 46.30 -0.22 64.31
C LEU A 966 45.87 -1.69 64.19
N THR A 967 46.81 -2.61 64.40
CA THR A 967 46.56 -4.06 64.47
C THR A 967 45.56 -4.40 65.56
N LEU A 968 45.69 -3.82 66.75
CA LEU A 968 44.75 -4.01 67.87
C LEU A 968 43.37 -3.43 67.58
N LYS A 969 43.31 -2.26 66.92
CA LYS A 969 42.07 -1.53 66.66
C LYS A 969 41.23 -2.13 65.53
N TYR A 970 41.87 -2.64 64.47
CA TYR A 970 41.18 -3.08 63.24
C TYR A 970 41.34 -4.58 62.92
N GLY A 971 42.20 -5.31 63.64
CA GLY A 971 42.49 -6.71 63.35
C GLY A 971 41.27 -7.63 63.42
N THR A 972 40.35 -7.39 64.36
CA THR A 972 39.10 -8.15 64.50
C THR A 972 38.14 -7.93 63.33
N LEU A 973 38.13 -6.72 62.74
CA LEU A 973 37.31 -6.37 61.58
C LEU A 973 37.80 -7.06 60.30
N ALA A 974 39.12 -7.27 60.16
CA ALA A 974 39.71 -7.92 58.99
C ALA A 974 39.72 -9.45 59.07
N HIS A 975 39.62 -10.02 60.28
CA HIS A 975 39.80 -11.45 60.55
C HIS A 975 38.98 -12.36 59.63
N MET A 976 37.65 -12.20 59.61
CA MET A 976 36.76 -13.11 58.86
C MET A 976 37.01 -13.05 57.35
N ALA A 977 37.22 -11.86 56.82
CA ALA A 977 37.50 -11.67 55.39
C ALA A 977 38.86 -12.26 54.99
N LEU A 978 39.88 -12.15 55.85
CA LEU A 978 41.20 -12.74 55.62
C LEU A 978 41.18 -14.28 55.65
N VAL A 979 40.41 -14.88 56.55
CA VAL A 979 40.24 -16.34 56.62
C VAL A 979 39.54 -16.87 55.36
N ASP A 980 38.48 -16.19 54.92
CA ASP A 980 37.77 -16.54 53.68
C ASP A 980 38.70 -16.49 52.45
N ILE A 981 39.54 -15.46 52.33
CA ILE A 981 40.52 -15.37 51.23
C ILE A 981 41.59 -16.48 51.33
N ALA A 982 42.10 -16.77 52.53
CA ALA A 982 43.12 -17.80 52.74
C ALA A 982 42.62 -19.23 52.42
N GLN A 983 41.30 -19.45 52.43
CA GLN A 983 40.66 -20.72 52.07
C GLN A 983 40.37 -20.85 50.56
N LYS A 984 40.46 -19.78 49.77
CA LYS A 984 40.21 -19.79 48.31
C LYS A 984 41.41 -20.37 47.53
N LYS A 985 41.15 -20.92 46.34
CA LYS A 985 42.13 -21.62 45.48
C LYS A 985 43.24 -20.75 44.86
N ASN A 986 43.27 -19.43 45.10
CA ASN A 986 44.26 -18.52 44.49
C ASN A 986 45.56 -18.49 45.32
N SER A 987 46.63 -19.10 44.80
CA SER A 987 47.91 -19.30 45.50
C SER A 987 48.58 -18.00 45.97
N ASP A 988 48.55 -16.96 45.14
CA ASP A 988 49.21 -15.68 45.42
C ASP A 988 48.54 -14.95 46.58
N MET A 989 47.20 -14.83 46.53
CA MET A 989 46.44 -14.14 47.58
C MET A 989 46.44 -14.91 48.89
N LYS A 990 46.46 -16.24 48.83
CA LYS A 990 46.55 -17.11 50.01
C LYS A 990 47.83 -16.83 50.80
N SER A 991 48.97 -16.73 50.12
CA SER A 991 50.26 -16.43 50.78
C SER A 991 50.24 -15.06 51.47
N LEU A 992 49.66 -14.05 50.82
CA LEU A 992 49.58 -12.69 51.34
C LEU A 992 48.58 -12.59 52.51
N ALA A 993 47.40 -13.22 52.40
CA ALA A 993 46.42 -13.27 53.48
C ALA A 993 46.94 -14.03 54.70
N ALA A 994 47.68 -15.13 54.52
CA ALA A 994 48.32 -15.86 55.61
C ALA A 994 49.38 -15.00 56.33
N LYS A 995 50.14 -14.19 55.58
CA LYS A 995 51.12 -13.25 56.15
C LYS A 995 50.43 -12.19 57.04
N VAL A 996 49.31 -11.63 56.58
CA VAL A 996 48.51 -10.67 57.36
C VAL A 996 47.87 -11.34 58.59
N LEU A 997 47.32 -12.56 58.47
CA LEU A 997 46.80 -13.34 59.60
C LEU A 997 47.87 -13.70 60.64
N GLY A 998 49.11 -13.93 60.20
CA GLY A 998 50.27 -14.11 61.06
C GLY A 998 50.62 -12.86 61.86
N GLN A 999 50.50 -11.66 61.26
CA GLN A 999 50.68 -10.38 61.96
C GLN A 999 49.58 -10.14 63.01
N LEU A 1000 48.36 -10.62 62.77
CA LEU A 1000 47.24 -10.57 63.73
C LEU A 1000 47.38 -11.56 64.90
N GLY A 1001 48.40 -12.42 64.90
CA GLY A 1001 48.60 -13.45 65.92
C GLY A 1001 47.58 -14.59 65.88
N VAL A 1002 46.82 -14.71 64.78
CA VAL A 1002 45.75 -15.72 64.58
C VAL A 1002 46.34 -17.05 64.09
N LEU A 1003 47.44 -17.01 63.32
CA LEU A 1003 48.22 -18.17 62.92
C LEU A 1003 49.51 -18.24 63.76
N GLY A 1004 49.79 -19.39 64.37
CA GLY A 1004 51.08 -19.61 65.04
C GLY A 1004 52.22 -19.46 64.04
N LYS A 1005 53.35 -18.86 64.47
CA LYS A 1005 54.55 -18.55 63.65
C LYS A 1005 55.18 -19.76 62.92
N GLN A 1006 54.60 -20.97 63.03
CA GLN A 1006 55.07 -22.23 62.46
C GLN A 1006 53.91 -23.14 61.96
N SER A 1007 52.80 -22.58 61.44
CA SER A 1007 51.78 -23.44 60.81
C SER A 1007 52.27 -23.93 59.43
N SER A 1008 52.61 -25.22 59.33
CA SER A 1008 53.03 -25.89 58.10
C SER A 1008 51.85 -26.25 57.16
N TYR A 1009 50.68 -25.64 57.34
CA TYR A 1009 49.44 -25.97 56.61
C TYR A 1009 49.12 -24.98 55.46
N PHE A 1010 49.96 -23.96 55.25
CA PHE A 1010 49.77 -22.92 54.23
C PHE A 1010 50.94 -22.82 53.27
#